data_AF-A0A1V4XA90-F1
#
_entry.id   AF-A0A1V4XA90-F1
#
_cell.length_a   1.000
_cell.length_b   1.000
_cell.length_c   1.000
_cell.angle_alpha   90.00
_cell.angle_beta   90.00
_cell.angle_gamma   90.00
#
_symmetry.space_group_name_H-M   'P 1'
#
loop_
_entity.id
_entity.type
_entity.pdbx_description
1 polymer ?
#
loop_
_entity_poly.entity_id
_entity_poly.type
_entity_poly.pdbx_seq_one_letter_code
_entity_poly.pdbx_strand_id
1 'polypeptide(L)'
;MVYVARGAARETLDRPQMKQALFAALDALGPRAKVLVLPPDFTRFHSQAGILTQYVWEYYGDRLAAVLPALGTHSPMTEAQLREMFGAMPLHLFKPHDWRNDVVTLGTVPPEYVRELTEGRLDFEWPVQVNKLLVEGGFDLILSIGQVVPHEVIGMANYNKNLFVGTGGAVAINRSHFVGAVYGMERIMGRADTPVRRLFNYGSDHFGHLLPQTVYVQTVVGRADDGGMAVRGLYVGDDIEVFNRAAALALEVNFEMVPKPFKKCVVYLDPSEFKSTWLGNKAVYRTRMAMADGGELLILAPGVKEFGEDAQIDALIRKYGYFGTPRTLEAVRANADLQENLGAAAHLIHGSSEGRFTITYAPGHLSRAEIDRLGIRAIIVEGAPPEGKLFGLKIHREGVEFLHLDEYRGWKNYELNEALRQKHGKKISAATIGIAGERRYKSASVSFSDMMGDPSRNAARGGLGSVMAAKGLKAIVIDASGAAPVDIAKKEFFREAVKSWVETINKDVTCWLFRQFGTPLAVSTNSYQGTMPWQNYTSGRPEGFQKVSGETIKKLNLERGGRMHGCMPGCVIQCSILYNNPDGTRLCAAQEYEALGLLGTNLGITDPDAIGRMKYLCDDIGIDLIEIGCALGVAAQGGKLKMGDAEGAIGLLQEVEKGSAFGKVLGDGVVATARDLGISRVPAFKGQGIPAHDGRAVKGIGVTYATSPMGADHTAGLTYRLTLSKTGQAANSLRFQVAASACDTFGYCLNAVPGGSASLYSFLADLLAARYGSNVSGEDVLRIAKETLKDERKFNAAAGFEKIWEKVPSFYRNEPLPPTNSVFDVDDAEIERIWDGLDAFKEPKQLWEMRFDPMPPLLFGTGVIRLLGERTKQLKIKKALLIADPIMGKLGTTGEIQRILEKSGIASAVFSDVEPDPPVEEIEKIGQLYRQEKCDGLIALGGGSSMDAGKAAAIRVSQSGPMTEFEAAMGGGGKIKPPMPPLICIPTTSGTGSEVNTYAIITDRERSKKFLIISRYIIPSLAVIDPNITRTMPKGLTAETGVDALAHCIEGYVSKITPFHPYYAGLGLAGVKLIGNSLRKACSNPDDMNARMEMCMAAIDGGIAFSKGLGLGHAIGHAVGAQYHVSHGKSLAVSLLCFVRVNREVCKEEFRDLALVLDRTEDLEKALERLYRDVNLPTRFRDLGIPEGGLKSLAFEVGKDAANLAGNPVPMSDRKILEILKEFY
;
A
#
# COMPACT_ATOMS: atom_id res chain seq x y z
N MET A 1 -31.95 49.38 41.12
CA MET A 1 -32.65 49.31 42.43
C MET A 1 -33.31 47.94 42.58
N VAL A 2 -33.27 47.36 43.78
CA VAL A 2 -33.94 46.10 44.12
C VAL A 2 -35.14 46.39 45.03
N TYR A 3 -36.35 46.08 44.56
CA TYR A 3 -37.59 46.23 45.35
C TYR A 3 -37.93 44.97 46.14
N VAL A 4 -37.65 43.78 45.56
CA VAL A 4 -37.88 42.48 46.20
C VAL A 4 -36.71 41.55 45.91
N ALA A 5 -36.26 40.82 46.91
CA ALA A 5 -35.35 39.69 46.75
C ALA A 5 -35.67 38.64 47.83
N ARG A 6 -36.55 37.69 47.51
CA ARG A 6 -36.98 36.63 48.43
C ARG A 6 -36.82 35.27 47.76
N GLY A 7 -36.17 34.34 48.43
CA GLY A 7 -36.05 32.95 47.97
C GLY A 7 -34.91 32.18 48.64
N ALA A 8 -35.10 30.88 48.79
CA ALA A 8 -34.11 29.92 49.29
C ALA A 8 -34.45 28.52 48.77
N ALA A 9 -33.48 27.61 48.68
CA ALA A 9 -33.66 26.33 47.99
C ALA A 9 -34.78 25.43 48.53
N ARG A 10 -35.14 25.59 49.81
CA ARG A 10 -36.26 24.87 50.46
C ARG A 10 -37.51 25.73 50.69
N GLU A 11 -37.48 27.02 50.38
CA GLU A 11 -38.67 27.88 50.44
C GLU A 11 -39.64 27.52 49.30
N THR A 12 -40.94 27.73 49.52
CA THR A 12 -41.96 27.65 48.47
C THR A 12 -42.86 28.86 48.59
N LEU A 13 -42.90 29.71 47.55
CA LEU A 13 -43.76 30.88 47.48
C LEU A 13 -45.11 30.49 46.90
N ASP A 14 -46.18 30.67 47.68
CA ASP A 14 -47.55 30.49 47.22
C ASP A 14 -48.06 31.69 46.38
N ARG A 15 -49.25 31.53 45.79
CA ARG A 15 -49.90 32.56 44.95
C ARG A 15 -50.16 33.87 45.72
N PRO A 16 -50.82 33.89 46.90
CA PRO A 16 -50.93 35.07 47.76
C PRO A 16 -49.59 35.77 48.05
N GLN A 17 -48.55 35.02 48.43
CA GLN A 17 -47.23 35.57 48.77
C GLN A 17 -46.54 36.21 47.56
N MET A 18 -46.60 35.57 46.39
CA MET A 18 -46.10 36.16 45.14
C MET A 18 -46.87 37.44 44.78
N LYS A 19 -48.19 37.45 44.93
CA LYS A 19 -49.02 38.64 44.67
C LYS A 19 -48.67 39.80 45.61
N GLN A 20 -48.59 39.54 46.91
CA GLN A 20 -48.25 40.55 47.92
C GLN A 20 -46.87 41.15 47.68
N ALA A 21 -45.87 40.31 47.41
CA ALA A 21 -44.52 40.76 47.10
C ALA A 21 -44.44 41.57 45.80
N LEU A 22 -45.14 41.13 44.74
CA LEU A 22 -45.23 41.89 43.49
C LEU A 22 -45.92 43.25 43.70
N PHE A 23 -47.06 43.30 44.39
CA PHE A 23 -47.79 44.54 44.61
C PHE A 23 -46.93 45.56 45.39
N ALA A 24 -46.26 45.14 46.46
CA ALA A 24 -45.33 46.00 47.20
C ALA A 24 -44.17 46.55 46.34
N ALA A 25 -43.72 45.80 45.32
CA ALA A 25 -42.75 46.29 44.35
C ALA A 25 -43.34 47.33 43.38
N LEU A 26 -44.59 47.15 42.95
CA LEU A 26 -45.30 48.09 42.08
C LEU A 26 -45.72 49.37 42.82
N ASP A 27 -46.02 49.29 44.12
CA ASP A 27 -46.23 50.44 45.00
C ASP A 27 -44.93 51.26 45.13
N ALA A 28 -43.80 50.58 45.37
CA ALA A 28 -42.47 51.20 45.48
C ALA A 28 -41.93 51.81 44.18
N LEU A 29 -42.43 51.37 43.02
CA LEU A 29 -42.14 51.94 41.69
C LEU A 29 -42.88 53.24 41.37
N GLY A 30 -43.88 53.59 42.18
CA GLY A 30 -44.76 54.74 41.97
C GLY A 30 -45.78 54.55 40.84
N PRO A 31 -46.71 55.52 40.69
CA PRO A 31 -47.75 55.45 39.68
C PRO A 31 -47.18 55.50 38.26
N ARG A 32 -47.77 54.70 37.37
CA ARG A 32 -47.50 54.68 35.93
C ARG A 32 -48.80 54.84 35.15
N ALA A 33 -48.70 55.41 33.96
CA ALA A 33 -49.82 55.75 33.09
C ALA A 33 -50.03 54.74 31.96
N LYS A 34 -48.97 54.12 31.43
CA LYS A 34 -49.05 53.23 30.26
C LYS A 34 -47.95 52.15 30.32
N VAL A 35 -48.31 51.00 30.87
CA VAL A 35 -47.40 49.87 31.13
C VAL A 35 -47.41 48.87 29.97
N LEU A 36 -46.23 48.34 29.63
CA LEU A 36 -46.02 47.16 28.77
C LEU A 36 -45.52 45.99 29.62
N VAL A 37 -46.06 44.78 29.43
CA VAL A 37 -45.53 43.57 30.06
C VAL A 37 -44.89 42.65 29.01
N LEU A 38 -43.69 42.15 29.31
CA LEU A 38 -42.94 41.19 28.50
C LEU A 38 -42.82 39.85 29.26
N PRO A 39 -43.85 38.99 29.23
CA PRO A 39 -43.76 37.63 29.76
C PRO A 39 -43.02 36.71 28.78
N PRO A 40 -42.57 35.51 29.17
CA PRO A 40 -42.17 34.51 28.21
C PRO A 40 -43.41 33.92 27.50
N ASP A 41 -43.18 33.09 26.50
CA ASP A 41 -44.24 32.37 25.80
C ASP A 41 -44.70 31.09 26.51
N PHE A 42 -45.59 30.34 25.87
CA PHE A 42 -46.15 29.10 26.39
C PHE A 42 -45.09 28.02 26.72
N THR A 43 -43.92 28.03 26.06
CA THR A 43 -42.84 27.07 26.38
C THR A 43 -42.28 27.23 27.80
N ARG A 44 -42.64 28.32 28.49
CA ARG A 44 -42.29 28.59 29.89
C ARG A 44 -43.51 28.67 30.80
N PHE A 45 -44.61 27.98 30.49
CA PHE A 45 -45.83 27.90 31.31
C PHE A 45 -45.55 27.74 32.83
N HIS A 46 -44.69 26.80 33.23
CA HIS A 46 -44.37 26.53 34.65
C HIS A 46 -43.61 27.66 35.38
N SER A 47 -43.13 28.70 34.69
CA SER A 47 -42.41 29.84 35.28
C SER A 47 -43.25 30.70 36.24
N GLN A 48 -44.58 30.47 36.29
CA GLN A 48 -45.60 31.31 36.92
C GLN A 48 -45.71 32.73 36.35
N ALA A 49 -44.98 33.04 35.27
CA ALA A 49 -45.01 34.37 34.65
C ALA A 49 -46.41 34.78 34.21
N GLY A 50 -47.22 33.86 33.68
CA GLY A 50 -48.60 34.14 33.29
C GLY A 50 -49.54 34.50 34.45
N ILE A 51 -49.25 34.01 35.66
CA ILE A 51 -49.97 34.41 36.89
C ILE A 51 -49.48 35.78 37.36
N LEU A 52 -48.17 36.03 37.32
CA LEU A 52 -47.62 37.35 37.64
C LEU A 52 -48.13 38.42 36.66
N THR A 53 -48.27 38.12 35.37
CA THR A 53 -48.89 39.00 34.36
C THR A 53 -50.37 39.29 34.68
N GLN A 54 -51.14 38.29 35.14
CA GLN A 54 -52.50 38.50 35.64
C GLN A 54 -52.54 39.43 36.86
N TYR A 55 -51.58 39.33 37.78
CA TYR A 55 -51.47 40.24 38.93
C TYR A 55 -51.03 41.66 38.50
N VAL A 56 -50.15 41.82 37.51
CA VAL A 56 -49.85 43.15 36.93
C VAL A 56 -51.09 43.76 36.28
N TRP A 57 -51.91 42.96 35.57
CA TRP A 57 -53.19 43.42 35.02
C TRP A 57 -54.17 43.84 36.12
N GLU A 58 -54.28 43.06 37.20
CA GLU A 58 -55.15 43.39 38.34
C GLU A 58 -54.71 44.70 39.04
N TYR A 59 -53.41 44.98 39.13
CA TYR A 59 -52.87 46.18 39.77
C TYR A 59 -52.98 47.44 38.88
N TYR A 60 -52.66 47.33 37.58
CA TYR A 60 -52.66 48.49 36.68
C TYR A 60 -54.03 48.76 36.05
N GLY A 61 -54.90 47.75 35.90
CA GLY A 61 -56.18 47.85 35.19
C GLY A 61 -55.96 48.29 33.74
N ASP A 62 -56.76 49.24 33.28
CA ASP A 62 -56.68 49.81 31.91
C ASP A 62 -55.34 50.50 31.60
N ARG A 63 -54.49 50.73 32.60
CA ARG A 63 -53.12 51.29 32.42
C ARG A 63 -52.14 50.23 31.91
N LEU A 64 -52.47 48.94 31.96
CA LEU A 64 -51.74 47.89 31.25
C LEU A 64 -52.17 47.91 29.77
N ALA A 65 -51.48 48.71 28.96
CA ALA A 65 -51.89 48.98 27.58
C ALA A 65 -51.48 47.89 26.58
N ALA A 66 -50.50 47.03 26.92
CA ALA A 66 -50.12 45.88 26.11
C ALA A 66 -49.40 44.78 26.91
N VAL A 67 -49.50 43.56 26.38
CA VAL A 67 -48.67 42.41 26.74
C VAL A 67 -48.00 41.93 25.45
N LEU A 68 -46.68 41.84 25.41
CA LEU A 68 -45.91 41.37 24.25
C LEU A 68 -45.09 40.14 24.67
N PRO A 69 -45.59 38.91 24.44
CA PRO A 69 -44.86 37.70 24.76
C PRO A 69 -43.48 37.66 24.08
N ALA A 70 -42.46 37.36 24.87
CA ALA A 70 -41.04 37.33 24.51
C ALA A 70 -40.69 36.06 23.71
N LEU A 71 -41.31 35.93 22.53
CA LEU A 71 -41.29 34.77 21.64
C LEU A 71 -39.90 34.49 21.01
N GLY A 72 -39.10 35.53 20.79
CA GLY A 72 -37.95 35.46 19.87
C GLY A 72 -38.38 34.91 18.51
N THR A 73 -37.79 33.80 18.07
CA THR A 73 -38.13 33.16 16.79
C THR A 73 -39.37 32.26 16.81
N HIS A 74 -40.00 32.02 17.96
CA HIS A 74 -41.13 31.11 18.09
C HIS A 74 -42.40 31.61 17.37
N SER A 75 -43.29 30.67 17.01
CA SER A 75 -44.63 31.00 16.50
C SER A 75 -45.49 31.71 17.56
N PRO A 76 -46.33 32.71 17.19
CA PRO A 76 -47.25 33.34 18.13
C PRO A 76 -48.14 32.34 18.88
N MET A 77 -48.39 32.60 20.16
CA MET A 77 -49.27 31.77 20.99
C MET A 77 -50.70 31.77 20.44
N THR A 78 -51.30 30.58 20.35
CA THR A 78 -52.73 30.41 20.01
C THR A 78 -53.65 30.96 21.11
N GLU A 79 -54.92 31.24 20.80
CA GLU A 79 -55.88 31.67 21.84
C GLU A 79 -55.94 30.66 23.00
N ALA A 80 -55.98 29.35 22.73
CA ALA A 80 -56.01 28.33 23.77
C ALA A 80 -54.81 28.45 24.75
N GLN A 81 -53.60 28.60 24.21
CA GLN A 81 -52.38 28.79 25.01
C GLN A 81 -52.37 30.12 25.78
N LEU A 82 -52.92 31.19 25.19
CA LEU A 82 -53.08 32.48 25.87
C LEU A 82 -54.08 32.37 27.05
N ARG A 83 -55.22 31.71 26.85
CA ARG A 83 -56.23 31.45 27.90
C ARG A 83 -55.69 30.57 29.02
N GLU A 84 -54.93 29.54 28.68
CA GLU A 84 -54.36 28.62 29.67
C GLU A 84 -53.25 29.29 30.51
N MET A 85 -52.36 30.07 29.88
CA MET A 85 -51.25 30.73 30.58
C MET A 85 -51.65 32.02 31.31
N PHE A 86 -52.52 32.84 30.70
CA PHE A 86 -52.90 34.17 31.19
C PHE A 86 -54.37 34.29 31.63
N GLY A 87 -55.12 33.19 31.66
CA GLY A 87 -56.45 33.12 32.24
C GLY A 87 -57.48 34.01 31.52
N ALA A 88 -58.17 34.83 32.32
CA ALA A 88 -59.29 35.66 31.85
C ALA A 88 -58.87 36.97 31.17
N MET A 89 -57.56 37.23 30.99
CA MET A 89 -57.07 38.50 30.44
C MET A 89 -57.65 38.84 29.05
N PRO A 90 -57.97 40.11 28.75
CA PRO A 90 -58.48 40.51 27.45
C PRO A 90 -57.47 40.25 26.32
N LEU A 91 -57.85 39.44 25.34
CA LEU A 91 -56.95 39.03 24.25
C LEU A 91 -56.39 40.19 23.42
N HIS A 92 -57.12 41.31 23.33
CA HIS A 92 -56.68 42.49 22.60
C HIS A 92 -55.42 43.14 23.20
N LEU A 93 -55.07 42.86 24.46
CA LEU A 93 -53.82 43.32 25.08
C LEU A 93 -52.61 42.63 24.48
N PHE A 94 -52.75 41.37 24.04
CA PHE A 94 -51.65 40.56 23.55
C PHE A 94 -51.25 40.99 22.14
N LYS A 95 -50.00 41.41 21.99
CA LYS A 95 -49.40 41.77 20.71
C LYS A 95 -48.41 40.66 20.34
N PRO A 96 -48.53 40.01 19.16
CA PRO A 96 -47.53 39.06 18.70
C PRO A 96 -46.24 39.82 18.34
N HIS A 97 -45.09 39.15 18.46
CA HIS A 97 -43.83 39.67 17.96
C HIS A 97 -43.56 39.12 16.56
N ASP A 98 -43.47 40.00 15.56
CA ASP A 98 -42.86 39.65 14.27
C ASP A 98 -41.36 39.97 14.29
N TRP A 99 -40.54 38.94 14.49
CA TRP A 99 -39.08 39.01 14.53
C TRP A 99 -38.42 39.27 13.16
N ARG A 100 -39.20 39.31 12.08
CA ARG A 100 -38.74 39.68 10.73
C ARG A 100 -39.05 41.14 10.40
N ASN A 101 -40.27 41.59 10.72
CA ASN A 101 -40.82 42.87 10.21
C ASN A 101 -40.98 43.97 11.28
N ASP A 102 -41.15 43.62 12.56
CA ASP A 102 -41.47 44.58 13.63
C ASP A 102 -40.26 44.89 14.53
N VAL A 103 -39.06 44.94 13.95
CA VAL A 103 -37.79 45.07 14.67
C VAL A 103 -37.10 46.41 14.38
N VAL A 104 -36.62 47.07 15.43
CA VAL A 104 -35.73 48.25 15.35
C VAL A 104 -34.37 47.93 15.97
N THR A 105 -33.32 48.54 15.41
CA THR A 105 -31.95 48.45 15.92
C THR A 105 -31.63 49.73 16.71
N LEU A 106 -31.41 49.60 18.02
CA LEU A 106 -31.09 50.72 18.92
C LEU A 106 -29.65 51.21 18.75
N GLY A 107 -28.77 50.33 18.28
CA GLY A 107 -27.34 50.57 18.08
C GLY A 107 -26.62 49.26 17.75
N THR A 108 -25.29 49.27 17.73
CA THR A 108 -24.46 48.08 17.53
C THR A 108 -23.40 47.96 18.64
N VAL A 109 -23.07 46.71 18.98
CA VAL A 109 -21.87 46.38 19.74
C VAL A 109 -20.70 46.27 18.75
N PRO A 110 -19.57 46.95 18.98
CA PRO A 110 -18.47 46.99 18.02
C PRO A 110 -17.77 45.62 17.85
N PRO A 111 -17.25 45.30 16.64
CA PRO A 111 -16.49 44.09 16.34
C PRO A 111 -15.35 43.80 17.32
N GLU A 112 -14.67 44.84 17.80
CA GLU A 112 -13.54 44.75 18.72
C GLU A 112 -13.95 44.14 20.06
N TYR A 113 -15.12 44.52 20.58
CA TYR A 113 -15.66 43.97 21.83
C TYR A 113 -16.15 42.54 21.64
N VAL A 114 -16.74 42.21 20.48
CA VAL A 114 -17.08 40.80 20.14
C VAL A 114 -15.81 39.94 20.02
N ARG A 115 -14.71 40.50 19.49
CA ARG A 115 -13.40 39.85 19.39
C ARG A 115 -12.75 39.64 20.77
N GLU A 116 -12.86 40.59 21.69
CA GLU A 116 -12.45 40.43 23.08
C GLU A 116 -13.26 39.32 23.77
N LEU A 117 -14.59 39.42 23.74
CA LEU A 117 -15.53 38.49 24.36
C LEU A 117 -15.42 37.04 23.84
N THR A 118 -14.91 36.85 22.63
CA THR A 118 -14.76 35.54 21.97
C THR A 118 -13.32 35.05 21.88
N GLU A 119 -12.37 35.70 22.57
CA GLU A 119 -10.96 35.30 22.62
C GLU A 119 -10.31 35.27 21.22
N GLY A 120 -10.65 36.23 20.37
CA GLY A 120 -10.14 36.34 19.00
C GLY A 120 -10.81 35.43 17.98
N ARG A 121 -11.86 34.68 18.34
CA ARG A 121 -12.49 33.68 17.45
C ARG A 121 -13.52 34.25 16.47
N LEU A 122 -14.18 35.37 16.82
CA LEU A 122 -15.19 36.05 16.01
C LEU A 122 -14.94 37.57 16.02
N ASP A 123 -15.32 38.25 14.96
CA ASP A 123 -15.08 39.70 14.78
C ASP A 123 -16.13 40.40 13.91
N PHE A 124 -17.39 40.01 14.07
CA PHE A 124 -18.55 40.76 13.56
C PHE A 124 -19.10 41.73 14.62
N GLU A 125 -19.77 42.80 14.17
CA GLU A 125 -20.64 43.61 15.03
C GLU A 125 -21.87 42.81 15.50
N TRP A 126 -22.48 43.17 16.62
CA TRP A 126 -23.78 42.63 17.03
C TRP A 126 -24.84 43.73 17.09
N PRO A 127 -25.95 43.66 16.32
CA PRO A 127 -26.98 44.68 16.34
C PRO A 127 -27.85 44.52 17.60
N VAL A 128 -28.06 45.63 18.32
CA VAL A 128 -28.87 45.70 19.54
C VAL A 128 -30.33 45.86 19.12
N GLN A 129 -31.04 44.75 18.92
CA GLN A 129 -32.37 44.74 18.31
C GLN A 129 -33.50 44.47 19.32
N VAL A 130 -34.61 45.18 19.16
CA VAL A 130 -35.85 45.03 19.94
C VAL A 130 -37.08 45.23 19.06
N ASN A 131 -38.28 44.88 19.55
CA ASN A 131 -39.52 45.13 18.82
C ASN A 131 -39.84 46.64 18.83
N LYS A 132 -40.22 47.19 17.67
CA LYS A 132 -40.55 48.61 17.50
C LYS A 132 -41.54 49.14 18.53
N LEU A 133 -42.46 48.30 19.01
CA LEU A 133 -43.44 48.62 20.04
C LEU A 133 -42.80 49.07 21.37
N LEU A 134 -41.61 48.60 21.74
CA LEU A 134 -40.93 49.03 22.97
C LEU A 134 -40.45 50.49 22.89
N VAL A 135 -40.19 51.00 21.68
CA VAL A 135 -39.67 52.36 21.43
C VAL A 135 -40.82 53.29 21.04
N GLU A 136 -41.57 52.92 20.01
CA GLU A 136 -42.63 53.73 19.37
C GLU A 136 -43.95 53.70 20.15
N GLY A 137 -44.13 52.71 21.04
CA GLY A 137 -45.39 52.51 21.77
C GLY A 137 -45.69 53.55 22.85
N GLY A 138 -44.73 54.41 23.22
CA GLY A 138 -44.93 55.50 24.19
C GLY A 138 -45.34 55.03 25.59
N PHE A 139 -44.76 53.93 26.07
CA PHE A 139 -44.95 53.40 27.42
C PHE A 139 -44.07 54.11 28.44
N ASP A 140 -44.43 54.10 29.72
CA ASP A 140 -43.66 54.70 30.83
C ASP A 140 -43.08 53.67 31.83
N LEU A 141 -43.37 52.38 31.61
CA LEU A 141 -42.78 51.24 32.31
C LEU A 141 -42.83 49.98 31.43
N ILE A 142 -41.72 49.25 31.36
CA ILE A 142 -41.66 47.87 30.85
C ILE A 142 -41.47 46.93 32.05
N LEU A 143 -42.39 45.98 32.23
CA LEU A 143 -42.25 44.89 33.20
C LEU A 143 -41.84 43.60 32.48
N SER A 144 -40.57 43.24 32.57
CA SER A 144 -40.02 42.03 31.97
C SER A 144 -40.11 40.87 32.96
N ILE A 145 -41.03 39.93 32.70
CA ILE A 145 -41.39 38.85 33.63
C ILE A 145 -40.80 37.52 33.15
N GLY A 146 -40.35 36.67 34.07
CA GLY A 146 -40.19 35.24 33.80
C GLY A 146 -39.23 34.52 34.71
N GLN A 147 -38.97 33.24 34.41
CA GLN A 147 -38.06 32.42 35.20
C GLN A 147 -36.58 32.63 34.80
N VAL A 148 -35.69 32.73 35.80
CA VAL A 148 -34.25 32.46 35.65
C VAL A 148 -33.99 30.98 35.86
N VAL A 149 -33.23 30.39 34.94
CA VAL A 149 -33.01 28.93 34.81
C VAL A 149 -31.76 28.70 33.94
N PRO A 150 -31.00 27.60 34.13
CA PRO A 150 -29.83 27.30 33.31
C PRO A 150 -30.15 27.21 31.81
N HIS A 151 -29.18 27.61 30.97
CA HIS A 151 -29.36 27.74 29.52
C HIS A 151 -28.05 27.55 28.75
N GLU A 152 -28.06 26.69 27.74
CA GLU A 152 -26.89 26.27 26.97
C GLU A 152 -26.16 27.37 26.18
N VAL A 153 -26.85 28.45 25.80
CA VAL A 153 -26.30 29.56 24.99
C VAL A 153 -25.74 30.71 25.85
N ILE A 154 -26.41 31.05 26.95
CA ILE A 154 -26.15 32.27 27.75
C ILE A 154 -25.76 31.97 29.21
N GLY A 155 -25.82 30.71 29.62
CA GLY A 155 -25.49 30.22 30.96
C GLY A 155 -26.69 30.22 31.89
N MET A 156 -27.30 31.39 32.07
CA MET A 156 -28.56 31.60 32.80
C MET A 156 -29.51 32.48 31.98
N ALA A 157 -30.76 32.02 31.83
CA ALA A 157 -31.80 32.65 31.02
C ALA A 157 -32.31 34.01 31.59
N ASN A 158 -33.23 34.67 30.88
CA ASN A 158 -33.93 35.88 31.33
C ASN A 158 -33.04 37.14 31.46
N TYR A 159 -33.48 38.14 32.25
CA TYR A 159 -32.95 39.50 32.31
C TYR A 159 -32.92 40.11 30.89
N ASN A 160 -31.85 40.83 30.51
CA ASN A 160 -31.67 41.43 29.18
C ASN A 160 -31.93 40.48 27.97
N LYS A 161 -31.94 39.14 28.14
CA LYS A 161 -32.37 38.20 27.09
C LYS A 161 -33.83 38.46 26.65
N ASN A 162 -34.73 38.75 27.58
CA ASN A 162 -36.16 38.94 27.26
C ASN A 162 -36.37 40.17 26.35
N LEU A 163 -35.51 41.19 26.45
CA LEU A 163 -35.45 42.31 25.51
C LEU A 163 -34.84 41.84 24.18
N PHE A 164 -33.53 41.59 24.14
CA PHE A 164 -32.76 41.53 22.89
C PHE A 164 -32.80 40.19 22.14
N VAL A 165 -33.38 39.14 22.74
CA VAL A 165 -33.67 37.86 22.08
C VAL A 165 -35.17 37.57 22.10
N GLY A 166 -35.86 37.90 23.18
CA GLY A 166 -37.31 37.71 23.29
C GLY A 166 -38.13 38.64 22.39
N THR A 167 -37.62 39.84 22.11
CA THR A 167 -38.22 40.81 21.18
C THR A 167 -37.25 41.24 20.06
N GLY A 168 -36.11 40.57 19.91
CA GLY A 168 -35.06 40.93 18.95
C GLY A 168 -35.20 40.24 17.59
N GLY A 169 -34.56 40.83 16.56
CA GLY A 169 -34.54 40.26 15.21
C GLY A 169 -33.59 39.08 15.04
N ALA A 170 -33.84 38.28 14.00
CA ALA A 170 -33.08 37.05 13.72
C ALA A 170 -31.55 37.27 13.58
N VAL A 171 -31.08 38.45 13.16
CA VAL A 171 -29.65 38.76 13.06
C VAL A 171 -29.02 38.83 14.46
N ALA A 172 -29.64 39.55 15.38
CA ALA A 172 -29.22 39.59 16.78
C ALA A 172 -29.29 38.20 17.45
N ILE A 173 -30.36 37.45 17.21
CA ILE A 173 -30.54 36.11 17.75
C ILE A 173 -29.46 35.15 17.24
N ASN A 174 -29.26 35.05 15.91
CA ASN A 174 -28.29 34.13 15.32
C ASN A 174 -26.84 34.47 15.68
N ARG A 175 -26.45 35.76 15.62
CA ARG A 175 -25.09 36.19 15.99
C ARG A 175 -24.79 35.93 17.48
N SER A 176 -25.74 36.20 18.39
CA SER A 176 -25.54 35.93 19.82
C SER A 176 -25.54 34.44 20.17
N HIS A 177 -26.34 33.62 19.47
CA HIS A 177 -26.28 32.16 19.58
C HIS A 177 -24.91 31.62 19.17
N PHE A 178 -24.34 32.13 18.07
CA PHE A 178 -23.03 31.71 17.57
C PHE A 178 -21.87 32.16 18.49
N VAL A 179 -21.95 33.34 19.12
CA VAL A 179 -21.03 33.76 20.19
C VAL A 179 -21.04 32.77 21.36
N GLY A 180 -22.22 32.33 21.81
CA GLY A 180 -22.35 31.31 22.86
C GLY A 180 -21.75 29.97 22.46
N ALA A 181 -22.07 29.49 21.26
CA ALA A 181 -21.52 28.26 20.72
C ALA A 181 -19.98 28.25 20.68
N VAL A 182 -19.38 29.29 20.07
CA VAL A 182 -17.93 29.37 19.80
C VAL A 182 -17.08 29.57 21.06
N TYR A 183 -17.64 30.15 22.14
CA TYR A 183 -16.94 30.25 23.42
C TYR A 183 -16.89 28.89 24.17
N GLY A 184 -17.92 28.06 24.02
CA GLY A 184 -17.96 26.67 24.48
C GLY A 184 -18.85 26.43 25.71
N MET A 185 -19.68 25.38 25.64
CA MET A 185 -20.74 25.12 26.61
C MET A 185 -20.23 24.85 28.04
N GLU A 186 -19.11 24.14 28.16
CA GLU A 186 -18.39 23.86 29.41
C GLU A 186 -18.00 25.12 30.20
N ARG A 187 -17.98 26.27 29.50
CA ARG A 187 -17.61 27.59 30.04
C ARG A 187 -18.80 28.51 30.24
N ILE A 188 -20.01 28.07 29.85
CA ILE A 188 -21.25 28.86 29.85
C ILE A 188 -22.28 28.28 30.80
N MET A 189 -22.57 26.98 30.68
CA MET A 189 -23.72 26.33 31.31
C MET A 189 -23.77 26.60 32.83
N GLY A 190 -24.86 27.21 33.30
CA GLY A 190 -25.08 27.53 34.72
C GLY A 190 -24.36 28.78 35.25
N ARG A 191 -23.65 29.55 34.42
CA ARG A 191 -22.96 30.77 34.85
C ARG A 191 -23.81 32.01 34.60
N ALA A 192 -23.79 32.94 35.55
CA ALA A 192 -24.48 34.23 35.43
C ALA A 192 -23.72 35.19 34.49
N ASP A 193 -22.39 35.24 34.59
CA ASP A 193 -21.50 35.99 33.72
C ASP A 193 -20.96 35.10 32.59
N THR A 194 -21.22 35.51 31.34
CA THR A 194 -20.83 34.82 30.10
C THR A 194 -20.66 35.86 28.97
N PRO A 195 -19.92 35.57 27.89
CA PRO A 195 -19.80 36.47 26.74
C PRO A 195 -21.14 36.96 26.18
N VAL A 196 -22.13 36.07 26.05
CA VAL A 196 -23.48 36.43 25.58
C VAL A 196 -24.21 37.32 26.58
N ARG A 197 -24.01 37.12 27.90
CA ARG A 197 -24.56 38.03 28.91
C ARG A 197 -23.91 39.41 28.84
N ARG A 198 -22.58 39.49 28.70
CA ARG A 198 -21.83 40.76 28.56
C ARG A 198 -22.25 41.52 27.30
N LEU A 199 -22.44 40.81 26.18
CA LEU A 199 -22.97 41.34 24.92
C LEU A 199 -24.34 42.03 25.12
N PHE A 200 -25.25 41.40 25.86
CA PHE A 200 -26.59 41.93 26.13
C PHE A 200 -26.58 43.04 27.18
N ASN A 201 -25.69 42.96 28.17
CA ASN A 201 -25.50 44.02 29.16
C ASN A 201 -24.95 45.28 28.48
N TYR A 202 -23.91 45.19 27.64
CA TYR A 202 -23.45 46.32 26.81
C TYR A 202 -24.61 46.98 26.06
N GLY A 203 -25.50 46.18 25.44
CA GLY A 203 -26.69 46.68 24.76
C GLY A 203 -27.63 47.48 25.66
N SER A 204 -27.86 47.02 26.89
CA SER A 204 -28.64 47.72 27.91
C SER A 204 -27.94 48.98 28.44
N ASP A 205 -26.64 48.87 28.72
CA ASP A 205 -25.86 49.92 29.39
C ASP A 205 -25.61 51.12 28.45
N HIS A 206 -25.46 50.88 27.14
CA HIS A 206 -25.24 51.92 26.14
C HIS A 206 -26.54 52.42 25.49
N PHE A 207 -27.52 51.55 25.24
CA PHE A 207 -28.72 51.89 24.44
C PHE A 207 -30.06 51.70 25.18
N GLY A 208 -30.06 51.17 26.40
CA GLY A 208 -31.28 50.98 27.21
C GLY A 208 -31.97 52.31 27.59
N HIS A 209 -31.25 53.44 27.53
CA HIS A 209 -31.82 54.77 27.70
C HIS A 209 -32.78 55.19 26.57
N LEU A 210 -32.80 54.45 25.45
CA LEU A 210 -33.76 54.60 24.35
C LEU A 210 -35.06 53.81 24.59
N LEU A 211 -35.16 53.10 25.72
CA LEU A 211 -36.34 52.35 26.14
C LEU A 211 -36.98 53.01 27.37
N PRO A 212 -38.29 52.82 27.59
CA PRO A 212 -38.92 53.09 28.89
C PRO A 212 -38.23 52.32 30.02
N GLN A 213 -38.31 52.84 31.26
CA GLN A 213 -37.73 52.19 32.43
C GLN A 213 -38.13 50.71 32.47
N THR A 214 -37.15 49.82 32.43
CA THR A 214 -37.39 48.37 32.41
C THR A 214 -37.11 47.78 33.78
N VAL A 215 -38.14 47.19 34.39
CA VAL A 215 -38.05 46.47 35.65
C VAL A 215 -38.22 44.98 35.38
N TYR A 216 -37.36 44.18 35.98
CA TYR A 216 -37.41 42.73 35.89
C TYR A 216 -38.19 42.13 37.05
N VAL A 217 -39.05 41.14 36.74
CA VAL A 217 -39.83 40.34 37.70
C VAL A 217 -39.43 38.88 37.48
N GLN A 218 -38.46 38.42 38.25
CA GLN A 218 -37.76 37.16 38.03
C GLN A 218 -38.18 36.09 39.04
N THR A 219 -38.71 34.98 38.54
CA THR A 219 -38.96 33.79 39.36
C THR A 219 -37.77 32.83 39.30
N VAL A 220 -37.59 32.06 40.36
CA VAL A 220 -36.80 30.83 40.32
C VAL A 220 -37.75 29.69 40.68
N VAL A 221 -37.82 28.68 39.82
CA VAL A 221 -38.73 27.53 39.99
C VAL A 221 -37.88 26.25 39.99
N GLY A 222 -38.06 25.42 41.01
CA GLY A 222 -37.38 24.14 41.18
C GLY A 222 -38.37 23.03 41.48
N ARG A 223 -37.87 21.80 41.60
CA ARG A 223 -38.71 20.68 42.07
C ARG A 223 -39.06 20.84 43.55
N ALA A 224 -40.27 20.44 43.90
CA ALA A 224 -40.73 20.22 45.26
C ALA A 224 -40.51 18.76 45.68
N ASP A 225 -40.62 18.50 46.98
CA ASP A 225 -40.30 17.19 47.58
C ASP A 225 -41.34 16.10 47.21
N ASP A 226 -42.51 16.51 46.71
CA ASP A 226 -43.56 15.68 46.13
C ASP A 226 -43.37 15.40 44.62
N GLY A 227 -42.30 15.93 44.01
CA GLY A 227 -42.02 15.87 42.58
C GLY A 227 -42.68 16.96 41.74
N GLY A 228 -43.51 17.82 42.34
CA GLY A 228 -44.13 18.98 41.70
C GLY A 228 -43.15 20.12 41.40
N MET A 229 -43.66 21.23 40.88
CA MET A 229 -42.87 22.45 40.60
C MET A 229 -43.24 23.55 41.59
N ALA A 230 -42.26 24.02 42.35
CA ALA A 230 -42.40 25.08 43.36
C ALA A 230 -41.59 26.32 43.01
N VAL A 231 -42.18 27.50 43.24
CA VAL A 231 -41.45 28.77 43.16
C VAL A 231 -40.54 28.89 44.38
N ARG A 232 -39.24 28.73 44.16
CA ARG A 232 -38.20 28.82 45.20
C ARG A 232 -37.78 30.25 45.50
N GLY A 233 -38.05 31.19 44.58
CA GLY A 233 -37.80 32.62 44.80
C GLY A 233 -38.49 33.55 43.80
N LEU A 234 -38.63 34.81 44.20
CA LEU A 234 -39.13 35.95 43.43
C LEU A 234 -38.24 37.17 43.71
N TYR A 235 -37.76 37.80 42.65
CA TYR A 235 -36.85 38.93 42.68
C TYR A 235 -37.38 40.03 41.75
N VAL A 236 -37.47 41.28 42.22
CA VAL A 236 -38.04 42.40 41.46
C VAL A 236 -37.15 43.64 41.54
N GLY A 237 -36.82 44.24 40.40
CA GLY A 237 -35.99 45.46 40.31
C GLY A 237 -35.46 45.75 38.92
N ASP A 238 -34.92 46.95 38.75
CA ASP A 238 -34.18 47.40 37.55
C ASP A 238 -32.65 47.25 37.75
N ASP A 239 -32.23 46.49 38.76
CA ASP A 239 -30.83 46.19 39.08
C ASP A 239 -30.35 44.85 38.50
N ILE A 240 -29.07 44.75 38.13
CA ILE A 240 -28.46 43.46 37.78
C ILE A 240 -28.36 42.53 39.00
N GLU A 241 -28.36 43.08 40.22
CA GLU A 241 -28.36 42.30 41.45
C GLU A 241 -29.62 41.43 41.61
N VAL A 242 -30.74 41.81 40.99
CA VAL A 242 -31.96 40.98 40.87
C VAL A 242 -31.63 39.67 40.15
N PHE A 243 -30.92 39.77 39.01
CA PHE A 243 -30.51 38.65 38.19
C PHE A 243 -29.42 37.81 38.84
N ASN A 244 -28.43 38.44 39.49
CA ASN A 244 -27.36 37.70 40.18
C ASN A 244 -27.91 36.80 41.29
N ARG A 245 -28.85 37.30 42.10
CA ARG A 245 -29.49 36.52 43.18
C ARG A 245 -30.40 35.42 42.64
N ALA A 246 -31.20 35.72 41.62
CA ALA A 246 -32.04 34.72 40.96
C ALA A 246 -31.19 33.62 40.29
N ALA A 247 -30.07 33.97 39.66
CA ALA A 247 -29.14 33.02 39.05
C ALA A 247 -28.42 32.15 40.09
N ALA A 248 -28.00 32.71 41.23
CA ALA A 248 -27.40 31.94 42.32
C ALA A 248 -28.36 30.89 42.88
N LEU A 249 -29.62 31.27 43.14
CA LEU A 249 -30.64 30.30 43.59
C LEU A 249 -31.00 29.29 42.48
N ALA A 250 -31.08 29.71 41.21
CA ALA A 250 -31.33 28.80 40.09
C ALA A 250 -30.22 27.76 39.93
N LEU A 251 -28.96 28.11 40.20
CA LEU A 251 -27.84 27.17 40.23
C LEU A 251 -28.04 26.10 41.31
N GLU A 252 -28.50 26.50 42.51
CA GLU A 252 -28.75 25.59 43.64
C GLU A 252 -29.96 24.65 43.40
N VAL A 253 -31.03 25.12 42.74
CA VAL A 253 -32.30 24.36 42.62
C VAL A 253 -32.58 23.78 41.23
N ASN A 254 -31.72 23.99 40.24
CA ASN A 254 -31.88 23.44 38.88
C ASN A 254 -30.69 22.58 38.38
N PHE A 255 -29.60 22.44 39.14
CA PHE A 255 -28.53 21.48 38.84
C PHE A 255 -28.58 20.25 39.74
N GLU A 256 -28.29 19.09 39.15
CA GLU A 256 -28.02 17.85 39.87
C GLU A 256 -26.53 17.51 39.70
N MET A 257 -25.77 17.61 40.79
CA MET A 257 -24.31 17.45 40.76
C MET A 257 -23.92 15.98 40.88
N VAL A 258 -23.50 15.37 39.77
CA VAL A 258 -23.06 13.97 39.72
C VAL A 258 -21.70 13.78 40.42
N PRO A 259 -21.49 12.71 41.21
CA PRO A 259 -20.26 12.54 42.00
C PRO A 259 -19.04 12.13 41.15
N LYS A 260 -19.25 11.62 39.93
CA LYS A 260 -18.21 11.26 38.94
C LYS A 260 -18.77 11.42 37.52
N PRO A 261 -17.96 11.83 36.52
CA PRO A 261 -18.39 11.87 35.13
C PRO A 261 -18.79 10.49 34.57
N PHE A 262 -19.81 10.46 33.72
CA PHE A 262 -20.33 9.26 33.07
C PHE A 262 -19.39 8.79 31.96
N LYS A 263 -18.87 7.56 32.09
CA LYS A 263 -18.11 6.90 30.99
C LYS A 263 -19.01 6.42 29.85
N LYS A 264 -20.24 6.03 30.17
CA LYS A 264 -21.27 5.68 29.19
C LYS A 264 -22.60 6.25 29.66
N CYS A 265 -23.33 6.88 28.75
CA CYS A 265 -24.68 7.38 28.97
C CYS A 265 -25.59 6.88 27.84
N VAL A 266 -26.83 6.50 28.19
CA VAL A 266 -27.85 6.12 27.21
C VAL A 266 -29.03 7.09 27.39
N VAL A 267 -29.37 7.82 26.33
CA VAL A 267 -30.50 8.73 26.30
C VAL A 267 -31.56 8.17 25.37
N TYR A 268 -32.79 8.05 25.86
CA TYR A 268 -33.96 7.77 25.03
C TYR A 268 -34.65 9.10 24.68
N LEU A 269 -34.85 9.33 23.39
CA LEU A 269 -35.65 10.45 22.88
C LEU A 269 -37.06 9.95 22.58
N ASP A 270 -38.06 10.57 23.23
CA ASP A 270 -39.45 10.21 23.02
C ASP A 270 -39.87 10.44 21.55
N PRO A 271 -40.39 9.42 20.85
CA PRO A 271 -40.74 9.53 19.44
C PRO A 271 -41.91 10.48 19.17
N SER A 272 -42.65 10.94 20.18
CA SER A 272 -43.69 11.97 20.03
C SER A 272 -43.11 13.39 19.96
N GLU A 273 -42.10 13.72 20.78
CA GLU A 273 -41.45 15.04 20.81
C GLU A 273 -40.32 15.17 19.77
N PHE A 274 -39.52 14.13 19.56
CA PHE A 274 -38.24 14.25 18.84
C PHE A 274 -38.30 13.69 17.42
N LYS A 275 -38.42 14.59 16.43
CA LYS A 275 -38.51 14.26 15.00
C LYS A 275 -37.24 14.53 14.18
N SER A 276 -36.37 15.41 14.65
CA SER A 276 -35.12 15.79 13.97
C SER A 276 -33.89 15.66 14.86
N THR A 277 -32.67 15.67 14.29
CA THR A 277 -31.45 15.89 15.08
C THR A 277 -31.37 17.33 15.63
N TRP A 278 -32.04 18.30 15.00
CA TRP A 278 -32.17 19.67 15.51
C TRP A 278 -32.75 19.70 16.93
N LEU A 279 -33.86 19.00 17.15
CA LEU A 279 -34.45 18.81 18.48
C LEU A 279 -33.71 17.72 19.29
N GLY A 280 -33.32 16.63 18.64
CA GLY A 280 -32.70 15.46 19.29
C GLY A 280 -31.37 15.76 19.97
N ASN A 281 -30.60 16.74 19.47
CA ASN A 281 -29.34 17.15 20.07
C ASN A 281 -29.47 17.72 21.50
N LYS A 282 -30.69 17.95 22.02
CA LYS A 282 -30.94 18.11 23.47
C LYS A 282 -30.27 16.99 24.29
N ALA A 283 -30.22 15.76 23.77
CA ALA A 283 -29.51 14.63 24.39
C ALA A 283 -28.01 14.89 24.54
N VAL A 284 -27.37 15.48 23.52
CA VAL A 284 -25.94 15.82 23.54
C VAL A 284 -25.69 16.92 24.56
N TYR A 285 -26.27 18.12 24.37
CA TYR A 285 -25.89 19.26 25.19
C TYR A 285 -26.35 19.18 26.66
N ARG A 286 -27.41 18.44 26.98
CA ARG A 286 -27.81 18.22 28.39
C ARG A 286 -26.94 17.21 29.12
N THR A 287 -26.35 16.23 28.43
CA THR A 287 -25.45 15.24 29.06
C THR A 287 -23.97 15.64 29.01
N ARG A 288 -23.56 16.49 28.06
CA ARG A 288 -22.17 16.92 27.80
C ARG A 288 -21.40 17.44 29.02
N MET A 289 -22.06 18.07 30.00
CA MET A 289 -21.44 18.49 31.26
C MET A 289 -21.14 17.32 32.21
N ALA A 290 -21.92 16.25 32.16
CA ALA A 290 -21.76 15.05 33.00
C ALA A 290 -20.92 13.96 32.32
N MET A 291 -20.71 14.02 30.99
CA MET A 291 -19.90 13.04 30.25
C MET A 291 -18.41 13.13 30.59
N ALA A 292 -17.77 11.97 30.75
CA ALA A 292 -16.33 11.83 30.84
C ALA A 292 -15.66 12.01 29.47
N ASP A 293 -14.43 12.52 29.47
CA ASP A 293 -13.59 12.50 28.28
C ASP A 293 -13.17 11.05 27.95
N GLY A 294 -13.20 10.69 26.67
CA GLY A 294 -13.12 9.30 26.21
C GLY A 294 -14.40 8.47 26.45
N GLY A 295 -15.51 9.10 26.83
CA GLY A 295 -16.79 8.43 27.08
C GLY A 295 -17.61 8.13 25.82
N GLU A 296 -18.79 7.52 26.04
CA GLU A 296 -19.74 7.14 24.99
C GLU A 296 -21.17 7.61 25.32
N LEU A 297 -21.81 8.34 24.40
CA LEU A 297 -23.21 8.77 24.48
C LEU A 297 -24.03 8.06 23.40
N LEU A 298 -24.86 7.09 23.81
CA LEU A 298 -25.79 6.38 22.94
C LEU A 298 -27.17 7.06 22.99
N ILE A 299 -27.68 7.50 21.84
CA ILE A 299 -28.95 8.23 21.72
C ILE A 299 -29.95 7.36 20.94
N LEU A 300 -30.86 6.73 21.66
CA LEU A 300 -31.95 5.94 21.10
C LEU A 300 -33.04 6.92 20.62
N ALA A 301 -33.20 7.02 19.30
CA ALA A 301 -33.92 8.13 18.65
C ALA A 301 -35.02 7.65 17.70
N PRO A 302 -35.96 6.78 18.13
CA PRO A 302 -36.89 6.08 17.25
C PRO A 302 -37.74 7.03 16.37
N GLY A 303 -38.10 8.22 16.86
CA GLY A 303 -38.90 9.20 16.10
C GLY A 303 -38.12 10.06 15.10
N VAL A 304 -36.78 10.01 15.11
CA VAL A 304 -35.95 10.92 14.30
C VAL A 304 -35.88 10.47 12.83
N LYS A 305 -36.32 11.37 11.94
CA LYS A 305 -36.50 11.16 10.48
C LYS A 305 -35.79 12.20 9.60
N GLU A 306 -35.26 13.26 10.19
CA GLU A 306 -34.62 14.39 9.50
C GLU A 306 -33.54 15.04 10.37
N PHE A 307 -32.78 15.98 9.83
CA PHE A 307 -31.70 16.66 10.56
C PHE A 307 -32.11 18.07 11.00
N GLY A 308 -32.80 18.83 10.14
CA GLY A 308 -33.33 20.17 10.44
C GLY A 308 -34.86 20.21 10.56
N GLU A 309 -35.40 21.19 11.28
CA GLU A 309 -36.86 21.45 11.34
C GLU A 309 -37.39 22.16 10.08
N ASP A 310 -36.51 22.69 9.23
CA ASP A 310 -36.82 23.24 7.91
C ASP A 310 -35.82 22.75 6.86
N ALA A 311 -36.19 22.83 5.58
CA ALA A 311 -35.42 22.29 4.47
C ALA A 311 -34.07 22.99 4.22
N GLN A 312 -33.90 24.27 4.61
CA GLN A 312 -32.62 24.98 4.47
C GLN A 312 -31.66 24.54 5.57
N ILE A 313 -32.13 24.47 6.82
CA ILE A 313 -31.33 23.99 7.96
C ILE A 313 -31.00 22.50 7.81
N ASP A 314 -31.95 21.67 7.35
CA ASP A 314 -31.71 20.24 7.06
C ASP A 314 -30.62 20.06 5.99
N ALA A 315 -30.69 20.81 4.89
CA ALA A 315 -29.67 20.79 3.84
C ALA A 315 -28.29 21.25 4.35
N LEU A 316 -28.22 22.30 5.18
CA LEU A 316 -26.97 22.78 5.78
C LEU A 316 -26.37 21.74 6.74
N ILE A 317 -27.17 21.08 7.57
CA ILE A 317 -26.67 20.03 8.49
C ILE A 317 -26.17 18.82 7.70
N ARG A 318 -26.91 18.36 6.67
CA ARG A 318 -26.46 17.28 5.77
C ARG A 318 -25.21 17.65 4.97
N LYS A 319 -24.98 18.94 4.68
CA LYS A 319 -23.78 19.44 3.97
C LYS A 319 -22.55 19.52 4.88
N TYR A 320 -22.71 19.97 6.12
CA TYR A 320 -21.58 20.33 7.00
C TYR A 320 -21.31 19.39 8.17
N GLY A 321 -22.33 18.82 8.81
CA GLY A 321 -22.20 17.85 9.92
C GLY A 321 -21.70 18.40 11.27
N TYR A 322 -21.88 17.59 12.32
CA TYR A 322 -21.60 17.95 13.72
C TYR A 322 -20.14 17.73 14.10
N PHE A 323 -19.25 18.66 13.72
CA PHE A 323 -17.78 18.52 13.89
C PHE A 323 -17.11 19.50 14.87
N GLY A 324 -17.88 20.28 15.63
CA GLY A 324 -17.33 21.15 16.68
C GLY A 324 -16.71 22.46 16.19
N THR A 325 -16.25 23.26 17.13
CA THR A 325 -15.92 24.68 16.97
C THR A 325 -14.83 24.94 15.92
N PRO A 326 -13.66 24.27 15.93
CA PRO A 326 -12.59 24.60 14.98
C PRO A 326 -12.99 24.42 13.52
N ARG A 327 -13.65 23.28 13.20
CA ARG A 327 -14.09 22.97 11.84
C ARG A 327 -15.32 23.76 11.41
N THR A 328 -16.21 24.11 12.35
CA THR A 328 -17.35 24.99 12.04
C THR A 328 -16.89 26.42 11.75
N LEU A 329 -15.90 26.95 12.48
CA LEU A 329 -15.29 28.26 12.18
C LEU A 329 -14.55 28.27 10.82
N GLU A 330 -13.92 27.16 10.44
CA GLU A 330 -13.36 26.98 9.08
C GLU A 330 -14.47 26.94 8.02
N ALA A 331 -15.51 26.13 8.22
CA ALA A 331 -16.63 26.02 7.29
C ALA A 331 -17.35 27.37 7.09
N VAL A 332 -17.61 28.13 8.16
CA VAL A 332 -18.17 29.49 8.10
C VAL A 332 -17.24 30.41 7.30
N ARG A 333 -15.93 30.45 7.57
CA ARG A 333 -15.01 31.32 6.81
C ARG A 333 -14.94 30.95 5.32
N ALA A 334 -15.12 29.68 4.96
CA ALA A 334 -14.99 29.21 3.58
C ALA A 334 -16.30 29.20 2.77
N ASN A 335 -17.49 29.39 3.37
CA ASN A 335 -18.78 29.16 2.69
C ASN A 335 -19.85 30.21 3.04
N ALA A 336 -20.32 30.96 2.04
CA ALA A 336 -21.33 32.01 2.21
C ALA A 336 -22.67 31.49 2.77
N ASP A 337 -23.14 30.31 2.35
CA ASP A 337 -24.43 29.76 2.80
C ASP A 337 -24.45 29.39 4.30
N LEU A 338 -23.28 29.24 4.93
CA LEU A 338 -23.15 29.08 6.37
C LEU A 338 -22.84 30.41 7.11
N GLN A 339 -22.28 31.42 6.42
CA GLN A 339 -22.15 32.79 6.93
C GLN A 339 -23.52 33.48 7.06
N GLU A 340 -24.40 33.26 6.08
CA GLU A 340 -25.78 33.75 6.08
C GLU A 340 -26.64 33.06 7.16
N ASN A 341 -26.26 31.85 7.60
CA ASN A 341 -27.01 31.04 8.56
C ASN A 341 -26.18 30.63 9.80
N LEU A 342 -25.67 31.63 10.54
CA LEU A 342 -24.94 31.42 11.79
C LEU A 342 -25.75 30.69 12.88
N GLY A 343 -27.09 30.69 12.78
CA GLY A 343 -27.96 29.89 13.65
C GLY A 343 -27.77 28.38 13.44
N ALA A 344 -27.70 27.94 12.18
CA ALA A 344 -27.31 26.57 11.85
C ALA A 344 -25.87 26.28 12.30
N ALA A 345 -24.91 27.20 12.07
CA ALA A 345 -23.53 27.03 12.50
C ALA A 345 -23.39 26.85 14.03
N ALA A 346 -24.14 27.61 14.84
CA ALA A 346 -24.20 27.43 16.29
C ALA A 346 -24.68 26.03 16.69
N HIS A 347 -25.65 25.47 15.96
CA HIS A 347 -26.16 24.11 16.18
C HIS A 347 -25.14 23.03 15.83
N LEU A 348 -24.35 23.20 14.75
CA LEU A 348 -23.27 22.27 14.38
C LEU A 348 -22.22 22.10 15.52
N ILE A 349 -22.00 23.17 16.27
CA ILE A 349 -21.13 23.20 17.45
C ILE A 349 -21.81 22.55 18.66
N HIS A 350 -23.02 22.99 19.03
CA HIS A 350 -23.76 22.50 20.19
C HIS A 350 -24.17 21.01 20.07
N GLY A 351 -24.36 20.51 18.86
CA GLY A 351 -24.64 19.10 18.56
C GLY A 351 -23.41 18.18 18.58
N SER A 352 -22.21 18.74 18.72
CA SER A 352 -20.96 17.97 18.78
C SER A 352 -20.52 17.69 20.23
N SER A 353 -19.56 16.78 20.39
CA SER A 353 -18.84 16.55 21.65
C SER A 353 -17.57 17.39 21.81
N GLU A 354 -17.22 18.27 20.85
CA GLU A 354 -15.88 18.88 20.73
C GLU A 354 -14.72 17.86 20.80
N GLY A 355 -14.96 16.64 20.32
CA GLY A 355 -13.99 15.55 20.38
C GLY A 355 -13.81 14.91 21.77
N ARG A 356 -14.55 15.36 22.80
CA ARG A 356 -14.44 14.85 24.17
C ARG A 356 -14.93 13.41 24.32
N PHE A 357 -16.00 13.03 23.62
CA PHE A 357 -16.63 11.70 23.72
C PHE A 357 -17.27 11.27 22.39
N THR A 358 -17.49 9.97 22.22
CA THR A 358 -18.19 9.42 21.05
C THR A 358 -19.70 9.59 21.21
N ILE A 359 -20.39 9.95 20.14
CA ILE A 359 -21.86 10.03 20.08
C ILE A 359 -22.36 9.02 19.05
N THR A 360 -23.35 8.21 19.42
CA THR A 360 -23.97 7.22 18.55
C THR A 360 -25.48 7.43 18.52
N TYR A 361 -26.02 7.85 17.38
CA TYR A 361 -27.46 7.91 17.16
C TYR A 361 -27.99 6.57 16.64
N ALA A 362 -29.11 6.11 17.21
CA ALA A 362 -29.91 5.00 16.70
C ALA A 362 -31.30 5.52 16.28
N PRO A 363 -31.42 6.14 15.09
CA PRO A 363 -32.68 6.66 14.58
C PRO A 363 -33.58 5.54 14.03
N GLY A 364 -34.90 5.73 14.10
CA GLY A 364 -35.86 4.75 13.55
C GLY A 364 -36.24 4.98 12.09
N HIS A 365 -35.95 6.15 11.52
CA HIS A 365 -36.46 6.56 10.20
C HIS A 365 -35.40 7.11 9.23
N LEU A 366 -34.26 7.63 9.72
CA LEU A 366 -33.12 7.98 8.87
C LEU A 366 -32.47 6.70 8.34
N SER A 367 -32.33 6.59 7.02
CA SER A 367 -31.66 5.46 6.41
C SER A 367 -30.15 5.51 6.69
N ARG A 368 -29.49 4.34 6.69
CA ARG A 368 -28.03 4.29 6.72
C ARG A 368 -27.42 5.09 5.58
N ALA A 369 -28.01 5.06 4.37
CA ALA A 369 -27.51 5.78 3.20
C ALA A 369 -27.56 7.32 3.29
N GLU A 370 -28.36 7.89 4.19
CA GLU A 370 -28.37 9.32 4.48
C GLU A 370 -27.28 9.74 5.47
N ILE A 371 -26.82 8.81 6.31
CA ILE A 371 -25.70 8.97 7.24
C ILE A 371 -24.36 8.62 6.56
N ASP A 372 -24.41 7.67 5.61
CA ASP A 372 -23.31 6.86 5.11
C ASP A 372 -23.46 6.85 3.57
N ARG A 373 -22.87 7.82 2.85
CA ARG A 373 -23.11 8.03 1.40
C ARG A 373 -21.95 7.71 0.41
N LEU A 374 -21.04 6.74 0.59
CA LEU A 374 -20.88 5.72 1.64
C LEU A 374 -19.57 5.84 2.40
N GLY A 375 -18.44 6.24 1.78
CA GLY A 375 -17.19 6.52 2.50
C GLY A 375 -16.53 5.34 3.26
N ILE A 376 -17.13 4.15 3.24
CA ILE A 376 -16.71 2.95 3.97
C ILE A 376 -15.25 2.61 3.65
N ARG A 377 -14.38 2.71 4.67
CA ARG A 377 -12.96 2.30 4.60
C ARG A 377 -12.73 0.86 5.06
N ALA A 378 -13.61 0.34 5.92
CA ALA A 378 -13.55 -1.01 6.46
C ALA A 378 -14.97 -1.47 6.83
N ILE A 379 -15.22 -2.78 6.78
CA ILE A 379 -16.46 -3.41 7.24
C ILE A 379 -16.13 -4.18 8.52
N ILE A 380 -16.57 -3.68 9.66
CA ILE A 380 -16.40 -4.35 10.95
C ILE A 380 -17.65 -5.19 11.21
N VAL A 381 -17.48 -6.50 11.38
CA VAL A 381 -18.58 -7.45 11.64
C VAL A 381 -18.43 -7.97 13.06
N GLU A 382 -19.40 -7.68 13.92
CA GLU A 382 -19.40 -8.04 15.35
C GLU A 382 -20.57 -8.95 15.73
N GLY A 383 -20.49 -9.57 16.91
CA GLY A 383 -21.45 -10.58 17.35
C GLY A 383 -21.44 -11.85 16.51
N ALA A 384 -22.52 -12.63 16.65
CA ALA A 384 -22.88 -13.78 15.82
C ALA A 384 -24.41 -14.00 15.90
N PRO A 385 -25.06 -14.57 14.87
CA PRO A 385 -26.48 -14.88 14.92
C PRO A 385 -26.77 -16.10 15.84
N PRO A 386 -28.06 -16.36 16.15
CA PRO A 386 -28.49 -17.64 16.72
C PRO A 386 -27.98 -18.84 15.91
N GLU A 387 -27.73 -19.95 16.60
CA GLU A 387 -27.07 -21.11 16.02
C GLU A 387 -27.84 -21.69 14.81
N GLY A 388 -27.10 -22.16 13.82
CA GLY A 388 -27.65 -22.77 12.62
C GLY A 388 -28.13 -21.80 11.54
N LYS A 389 -27.98 -20.47 11.67
CA LYS A 389 -28.36 -19.49 10.62
C LYS A 389 -27.19 -18.96 9.80
N LEU A 390 -27.39 -18.85 8.47
CA LEU A 390 -26.46 -18.20 7.54
C LEU A 390 -27.02 -16.88 6.99
N PHE A 391 -26.18 -15.86 7.00
CA PHE A 391 -26.47 -14.51 6.54
C PHE A 391 -25.46 -14.05 5.50
N GLY A 392 -25.81 -13.01 4.77
CA GLY A 392 -24.89 -12.21 3.96
C GLY A 392 -25.09 -10.73 4.19
N LEU A 393 -24.13 -9.93 3.73
CA LEU A 393 -24.27 -8.49 3.60
C LEU A 393 -24.29 -8.14 2.11
N LYS A 394 -25.23 -7.32 1.67
CA LYS A 394 -25.21 -6.69 0.35
C LYS A 394 -25.05 -5.19 0.52
N ILE A 395 -23.96 -4.64 0.00
CA ILE A 395 -23.61 -3.23 0.07
C ILE A 395 -23.82 -2.66 -1.33
N HIS A 396 -24.65 -1.62 -1.43
CA HIS A 396 -24.97 -0.94 -2.68
C HIS A 396 -25.13 0.55 -2.44
N ARG A 397 -25.22 1.35 -3.51
CA ARG A 397 -25.30 2.82 -3.42
C ARG A 397 -26.34 3.36 -2.43
N GLU A 398 -27.49 2.70 -2.34
CA GLU A 398 -28.64 3.11 -1.52
C GLU A 398 -28.66 2.44 -0.13
N GLY A 399 -27.59 1.76 0.29
CA GLY A 399 -27.41 1.28 1.67
C GLY A 399 -26.76 -0.10 1.84
N VAL A 400 -27.08 -0.74 2.97
CA VAL A 400 -26.60 -2.08 3.33
C VAL A 400 -27.80 -2.94 3.73
N GLU A 401 -27.93 -4.08 3.05
CA GLU A 401 -29.00 -5.07 3.21
C GLU A 401 -28.45 -6.35 3.85
N PHE A 402 -29.15 -6.92 4.83
CA PHE A 402 -28.86 -8.28 5.32
C PHE A 402 -29.56 -9.30 4.42
N LEU A 403 -28.77 -10.17 3.79
CA LEU A 403 -29.29 -11.30 3.03
C LEU A 403 -29.49 -12.49 3.98
N HIS A 404 -30.60 -13.21 3.85
CA HIS A 404 -30.70 -14.58 4.38
C HIS A 404 -30.09 -15.54 3.37
N LEU A 405 -29.09 -16.33 3.77
CA LEU A 405 -28.31 -17.21 2.89
C LEU A 405 -28.37 -18.69 3.31
N ASP A 406 -29.39 -19.07 4.09
CA ASP A 406 -29.64 -20.47 4.49
C ASP A 406 -29.79 -21.44 3.30
N GLU A 407 -30.24 -20.95 2.14
CA GLU A 407 -30.38 -21.72 0.90
C GLU A 407 -29.03 -22.11 0.28
N TYR A 408 -27.94 -21.38 0.59
CA TYR A 408 -26.59 -21.62 0.08
C TYR A 408 -25.70 -22.41 1.06
N ARG A 409 -26.31 -23.12 2.02
CA ARG A 409 -25.60 -23.90 3.03
C ARG A 409 -24.86 -25.08 2.40
N GLY A 410 -23.58 -25.24 2.72
CA GLY A 410 -22.71 -26.24 2.12
C GLY A 410 -22.35 -25.98 0.66
N TRP A 411 -22.79 -24.86 0.06
CA TRP A 411 -22.39 -24.51 -1.31
C TRP A 411 -20.91 -24.11 -1.35
N LYS A 412 -20.27 -24.44 -2.46
CA LYS A 412 -18.87 -24.13 -2.71
C LYS A 412 -18.70 -22.78 -3.42
N ASN A 413 -17.48 -22.24 -3.39
CA ASN A 413 -17.22 -20.86 -3.80
C ASN A 413 -17.59 -20.59 -5.26
N TYR A 414 -17.31 -21.50 -6.21
CA TYR A 414 -17.64 -21.26 -7.62
C TYR A 414 -19.15 -21.22 -7.86
N GLU A 415 -19.89 -22.17 -7.27
CA GLU A 415 -21.34 -22.29 -7.38
C GLU A 415 -22.05 -21.09 -6.72
N LEU A 416 -21.62 -20.71 -5.51
CA LEU A 416 -22.14 -19.55 -4.79
C LEU A 416 -21.88 -18.24 -5.54
N ASN A 417 -20.66 -18.02 -6.05
CA ASN A 417 -20.35 -16.75 -6.73
C ASN A 417 -21.18 -16.59 -8.00
N GLU A 418 -21.38 -17.64 -8.79
CA GLU A 418 -22.22 -17.55 -9.98
C GLU A 418 -23.70 -17.35 -9.62
N ALA A 419 -24.24 -18.02 -8.59
CA ALA A 419 -25.61 -17.76 -8.12
C ALA A 419 -25.81 -16.33 -7.59
N LEU A 420 -24.85 -15.78 -6.83
CA LEU A 420 -24.89 -14.38 -6.38
C LEU A 420 -24.85 -13.41 -7.58
N ARG A 421 -24.06 -13.69 -8.61
CA ARG A 421 -23.99 -12.88 -9.84
C ARG A 421 -25.24 -13.00 -10.72
N GLN A 422 -25.94 -14.12 -10.67
CA GLN A 422 -27.26 -14.27 -11.32
C GLN A 422 -28.35 -13.53 -10.54
N LYS A 423 -28.34 -13.60 -9.20
CA LYS A 423 -29.33 -12.97 -8.31
C LYS A 423 -29.17 -11.44 -8.17
N HIS A 424 -27.94 -10.94 -8.26
CA HIS A 424 -27.61 -9.52 -8.02
C HIS A 424 -26.94 -8.81 -9.21
N GLY A 425 -26.73 -9.52 -10.33
CA GLY A 425 -26.20 -8.97 -11.58
C GLY A 425 -24.68 -9.12 -11.74
N LYS A 426 -24.24 -9.27 -12.99
CA LYS A 426 -22.86 -9.65 -13.35
C LYS A 426 -21.77 -8.60 -13.03
N LYS A 427 -22.13 -7.45 -12.46
CA LYS A 427 -21.22 -6.35 -12.08
C LYS A 427 -20.89 -6.28 -10.59
N ILE A 428 -21.47 -7.14 -9.76
CA ILE A 428 -21.07 -7.24 -8.35
C ILE A 428 -19.61 -7.71 -8.24
N SER A 429 -18.98 -7.33 -7.12
CA SER A 429 -17.91 -8.12 -6.52
C SER A 429 -18.47 -8.87 -5.32
N ALA A 430 -17.91 -10.02 -4.97
CA ALA A 430 -18.28 -10.78 -3.78
C ALA A 430 -17.03 -11.23 -3.01
N ALA A 431 -17.16 -11.27 -1.68
CA ALA A 431 -16.27 -11.96 -0.77
C ALA A 431 -17.06 -13.11 -0.13
N THR A 432 -16.61 -14.35 -0.24
CA THR A 432 -17.36 -15.56 0.11
C THR A 432 -16.53 -16.54 0.92
N ILE A 433 -17.21 -17.44 1.64
CA ILE A 433 -16.59 -18.61 2.26
C ILE A 433 -17.16 -19.91 1.66
N GLY A 434 -16.28 -20.85 1.33
CA GLY A 434 -16.66 -22.20 0.91
C GLY A 434 -17.02 -23.12 2.08
N ILE A 435 -16.99 -24.42 1.83
CA ILE A 435 -17.30 -25.46 2.82
C ILE A 435 -16.33 -25.44 4.01
N ALA A 436 -15.03 -25.18 3.78
CA ALA A 436 -14.05 -25.14 4.88
C ALA A 436 -14.35 -24.01 5.88
N GLY A 437 -14.84 -22.86 5.40
CA GLY A 437 -15.35 -21.78 6.23
C GLY A 437 -16.54 -22.23 7.08
N GLU A 438 -17.60 -22.76 6.47
CA GLU A 438 -18.77 -23.26 7.22
C GLU A 438 -18.42 -24.33 8.27
N ARG A 439 -17.45 -25.21 7.98
CA ARG A 439 -16.92 -26.22 8.92
C ARG A 439 -15.96 -25.64 9.98
N ARG A 440 -15.66 -24.34 9.91
CA ARG A 440 -14.79 -23.56 10.81
C ARG A 440 -13.35 -24.07 10.90
N TYR A 441 -12.86 -24.69 9.84
CA TYR A 441 -11.48 -25.16 9.72
C TYR A 441 -10.47 -24.02 9.88
N LYS A 442 -9.40 -24.23 10.65
CA LYS A 442 -8.40 -23.18 10.93
C LYS A 442 -7.64 -22.66 9.72
N SER A 443 -7.61 -23.41 8.61
CA SER A 443 -7.03 -23.00 7.34
C SER A 443 -8.03 -22.37 6.34
N ALA A 444 -9.28 -22.13 6.75
CA ALA A 444 -10.31 -21.61 5.84
C ALA A 444 -10.05 -20.17 5.37
N SER A 445 -10.15 -19.95 4.06
CA SER A 445 -9.96 -18.66 3.40
C SER A 445 -11.24 -17.83 3.33
N VAL A 446 -11.08 -16.52 3.10
CA VAL A 446 -12.13 -15.71 2.45
C VAL A 446 -11.73 -15.52 0.99
N SER A 447 -12.59 -15.96 0.08
CA SER A 447 -12.38 -15.92 -1.37
C SER A 447 -13.08 -14.70 -1.97
N PHE A 448 -12.47 -14.04 -2.95
CA PHE A 448 -12.97 -12.81 -3.58
C PHE A 448 -13.06 -12.99 -5.09
N SER A 449 -14.15 -12.50 -5.67
CA SER A 449 -14.37 -12.48 -7.11
C SER A 449 -13.37 -11.57 -7.84
N ASP A 450 -12.70 -12.07 -8.87
CA ASP A 450 -11.84 -11.29 -9.76
C ASP A 450 -12.66 -10.48 -10.80
N MET A 451 -11.98 -9.80 -11.74
CA MET A 451 -12.63 -9.01 -12.80
C MET A 451 -13.55 -9.83 -13.74
N MET A 452 -13.41 -11.15 -13.80
CA MET A 452 -14.28 -12.05 -14.57
C MET A 452 -15.45 -12.59 -13.72
N GLY A 453 -15.42 -12.37 -12.41
CA GLY A 453 -16.34 -12.92 -11.42
C GLY A 453 -15.84 -14.21 -10.74
N ASP A 454 -14.55 -14.53 -10.85
CA ASP A 454 -13.98 -15.81 -10.40
C ASP A 454 -13.46 -15.75 -8.96
N PRO A 455 -13.84 -16.66 -8.04
CA PRO A 455 -13.46 -16.61 -6.63
C PRO A 455 -12.01 -17.05 -6.34
N SER A 456 -11.07 -16.84 -7.26
CA SER A 456 -9.69 -17.33 -7.16
C SER A 456 -8.72 -16.37 -6.46
N ARG A 457 -9.20 -15.28 -5.86
CA ARG A 457 -8.40 -14.40 -4.98
C ARG A 457 -8.70 -14.77 -3.54
N ASN A 458 -7.71 -15.00 -2.70
CA ASN A 458 -7.97 -15.44 -1.33
C ASN A 458 -7.24 -14.54 -0.33
N ALA A 459 -7.99 -14.00 0.65
CA ALA A 459 -7.42 -13.72 1.97
C ALA A 459 -7.34 -15.07 2.70
N ALA A 460 -6.29 -15.83 2.37
CA ALA A 460 -6.22 -17.25 2.66
C ALA A 460 -5.88 -17.57 4.12
N ARG A 461 -4.93 -16.82 4.66
CA ARG A 461 -4.08 -17.29 5.77
C ARG A 461 -4.59 -16.77 7.12
N GLY A 462 -4.12 -17.37 8.22
CA GLY A 462 -4.64 -17.08 9.57
C GLY A 462 -6.11 -17.48 9.83
N GLY A 463 -6.78 -18.20 8.92
CA GLY A 463 -8.12 -18.76 9.14
C GLY A 463 -9.29 -17.78 9.08
N LEU A 464 -9.15 -16.68 8.33
CA LEU A 464 -10.16 -15.62 8.24
C LEU A 464 -11.55 -16.12 7.80
N GLY A 465 -11.62 -17.17 6.97
CA GLY A 465 -12.88 -17.80 6.57
C GLY A 465 -13.63 -18.46 7.74
N SER A 466 -12.89 -19.01 8.71
CA SER A 466 -13.47 -19.56 9.95
C SER A 466 -13.99 -18.46 10.86
N VAL A 467 -13.29 -17.31 10.95
CA VAL A 467 -13.76 -16.13 11.70
C VAL A 467 -15.04 -15.54 11.08
N MET A 468 -15.12 -15.50 9.74
CA MET A 468 -16.31 -15.07 9.01
C MET A 468 -17.49 -16.03 9.22
N ALA A 469 -17.25 -17.34 9.20
CA ALA A 469 -18.26 -18.37 9.51
C ALA A 469 -18.67 -18.45 10.99
N ALA A 470 -17.78 -18.10 11.92
CA ALA A 470 -18.10 -17.97 13.34
C ALA A 470 -19.18 -16.90 13.58
N LYS A 471 -19.17 -15.86 12.74
CA LYS A 471 -20.16 -14.77 12.69
C LYS A 471 -21.40 -15.10 11.85
N GLY A 472 -21.53 -16.34 11.36
CA GLY A 472 -22.64 -16.80 10.52
C GLY A 472 -22.70 -16.16 9.12
N LEU A 473 -21.62 -15.51 8.68
CA LEU A 473 -21.60 -14.73 7.45
C LEU A 473 -21.05 -15.58 6.29
N LYS A 474 -21.91 -15.91 5.30
CA LYS A 474 -21.58 -16.74 4.13
C LYS A 474 -21.02 -15.92 2.96
N ALA A 475 -21.46 -14.66 2.81
CA ALA A 475 -21.00 -13.76 1.75
C ALA A 475 -21.11 -12.26 2.10
N ILE A 476 -20.26 -11.44 1.50
CA ILE A 476 -20.41 -9.99 1.37
C ILE A 476 -20.46 -9.67 -0.13
N VAL A 477 -21.59 -9.19 -0.61
CA VAL A 477 -21.81 -8.71 -1.98
C VAL A 477 -21.64 -7.20 -2.02
N ILE A 478 -20.88 -6.70 -2.99
CA ILE A 478 -20.63 -5.27 -3.23
C ILE A 478 -21.11 -4.93 -4.64
N ASP A 479 -22.17 -4.14 -4.73
CA ASP A 479 -22.66 -3.58 -6.00
C ASP A 479 -22.30 -2.10 -6.11
N ALA A 480 -21.27 -1.80 -6.92
CA ALA A 480 -20.84 -0.43 -7.21
C ALA A 480 -21.67 0.24 -8.32
N SER A 481 -22.73 -0.39 -8.83
CA SER A 481 -23.55 0.15 -9.92
C SER A 481 -24.16 1.51 -9.57
N GLY A 482 -23.90 2.52 -10.39
CA GLY A 482 -24.41 3.88 -10.20
C GLY A 482 -23.74 4.68 -9.08
N ALA A 483 -22.70 4.14 -8.43
CA ALA A 483 -21.85 4.90 -7.51
C ALA A 483 -21.01 5.95 -8.26
N ALA A 484 -20.70 7.07 -7.59
CA ALA A 484 -19.83 8.10 -8.13
C ALA A 484 -18.35 7.66 -8.10
N PRO A 485 -17.49 8.15 -9.02
CA PRO A 485 -16.04 7.95 -8.93
C PRO A 485 -15.45 8.50 -7.63
N VAL A 486 -14.34 7.89 -7.17
CA VAL A 486 -13.56 8.40 -6.05
C VAL A 486 -13.00 9.79 -6.40
N ASP A 487 -13.23 10.77 -5.53
CA ASP A 487 -12.96 12.17 -5.87
C ASP A 487 -11.46 12.55 -5.91
N ILE A 488 -11.11 13.23 -7.00
CA ILE A 488 -9.82 13.85 -7.37
C ILE A 488 -9.53 15.22 -6.72
N ALA A 489 -9.00 15.36 -5.50
CA ALA A 489 -8.72 16.71 -4.95
C ALA A 489 -7.67 17.51 -5.77
N LYS A 490 -6.62 16.85 -6.30
CA LYS A 490 -5.66 17.41 -7.27
C LYS A 490 -5.51 16.46 -8.47
N LYS A 491 -6.43 16.54 -9.44
CA LYS A 491 -6.57 15.57 -10.56
C LYS A 491 -5.34 15.48 -11.44
N GLU A 492 -4.70 16.61 -11.72
CA GLU A 492 -3.55 16.73 -12.61
C GLU A 492 -2.31 16.12 -11.96
N PHE A 493 -2.06 16.47 -10.69
CA PHE A 493 -0.98 15.90 -9.88
C PHE A 493 -1.15 14.37 -9.68
N PHE A 494 -2.37 13.88 -9.46
CA PHE A 494 -2.66 12.44 -9.41
C PHE A 494 -2.27 11.74 -10.73
N ARG A 495 -2.63 12.32 -11.87
CA ARG A 495 -2.29 11.78 -13.21
C ARG A 495 -0.78 11.77 -13.44
N GLU A 496 -0.07 12.81 -13.00
CA GLU A 496 1.39 12.92 -13.14
C GLU A 496 2.12 11.89 -12.28
N ALA A 497 1.78 11.78 -10.99
CA ALA A 497 2.35 10.78 -10.07
C ALA A 497 2.12 9.35 -10.58
N VAL A 498 0.89 9.01 -11.00
CA VAL A 498 0.58 7.70 -11.58
C VAL A 498 1.32 7.47 -12.90
N LYS A 499 1.42 8.47 -13.79
CA LYS A 499 2.18 8.35 -15.05
C LYS A 499 3.67 8.07 -14.77
N SER A 500 4.29 8.86 -13.90
CA SER A 500 5.71 8.72 -13.53
C SER A 500 6.01 7.33 -12.93
N TRP A 501 5.14 6.85 -12.04
CA TRP A 501 5.27 5.53 -11.44
C TRP A 501 5.06 4.39 -12.46
N VAL A 502 4.08 4.51 -13.35
CA VAL A 502 3.85 3.55 -14.44
C VAL A 502 5.01 3.54 -15.43
N GLU A 503 5.63 4.69 -15.73
CA GLU A 503 6.85 4.74 -16.52
C GLU A 503 8.04 4.06 -15.82
N THR A 504 8.15 4.18 -14.49
CA THR A 504 9.16 3.45 -13.70
C THR A 504 8.89 1.94 -13.73
N ILE A 505 7.66 1.50 -13.49
CA ILE A 505 7.26 0.07 -13.53
C ILE A 505 7.56 -0.55 -14.91
N ASN A 506 7.26 0.14 -16.01
CA ASN A 506 7.52 -0.38 -17.36
C ASN A 506 9.02 -0.45 -17.72
N LYS A 507 9.89 0.20 -16.93
CA LYS A 507 11.36 0.15 -17.05
C LYS A 507 11.98 -0.82 -16.03
N ASP A 508 11.20 -1.40 -15.11
CA ASP A 508 11.66 -2.37 -14.13
C ASP A 508 11.56 -3.81 -14.67
N VAL A 509 12.70 -4.49 -14.71
CA VAL A 509 12.83 -5.86 -15.25
C VAL A 509 11.98 -6.86 -14.46
N THR A 510 11.85 -6.71 -13.15
CA THR A 510 11.08 -7.64 -12.30
C THR A 510 9.58 -7.47 -12.54
N CYS A 511 9.10 -6.23 -12.54
CA CYS A 511 7.70 -5.92 -12.87
C CYS A 511 7.33 -6.37 -14.29
N TRP A 512 8.24 -6.21 -15.25
CA TRP A 512 8.05 -6.70 -16.61
C TRP A 512 8.02 -8.23 -16.68
N LEU A 513 8.92 -8.95 -15.97
CA LEU A 513 8.95 -10.41 -15.94
C LEU A 513 7.66 -11.00 -15.33
N PHE A 514 7.12 -10.40 -14.26
CA PHE A 514 5.82 -10.79 -13.70
C PHE A 514 4.68 -10.67 -14.72
N ARG A 515 4.74 -9.71 -15.65
CA ARG A 515 3.78 -9.55 -16.75
C ARG A 515 3.90 -10.60 -17.84
N GLN A 516 5.04 -11.29 -17.93
CA GLN A 516 5.32 -12.29 -18.96
C GLN A 516 5.11 -13.73 -18.51
N PHE A 517 5.37 -14.02 -17.23
CA PHE A 517 5.44 -15.38 -16.69
C PHE A 517 4.59 -15.59 -15.42
N GLY A 518 3.91 -14.54 -14.94
CA GLY A 518 3.21 -14.54 -13.65
C GLY A 518 4.18 -14.68 -12.47
N THR A 519 3.68 -15.06 -11.31
CA THR A 519 4.55 -15.49 -10.20
C THR A 519 5.32 -16.80 -10.47
N PRO A 520 4.88 -17.76 -11.33
CA PRO A 520 5.66 -18.93 -11.72
C PRO A 520 7.06 -18.66 -12.29
N LEU A 521 7.37 -17.42 -12.68
CA LEU A 521 8.73 -16.89 -12.83
C LEU A 521 9.71 -17.38 -11.75
N ALA A 522 9.26 -17.44 -10.49
CA ALA A 522 10.11 -17.77 -9.36
C ALA A 522 10.54 -19.25 -9.30
N VAL A 523 9.87 -20.16 -10.03
CA VAL A 523 10.16 -21.62 -9.98
C VAL A 523 11.60 -21.94 -10.35
N SER A 524 12.07 -21.45 -11.50
CA SER A 524 13.45 -21.64 -11.96
C SER A 524 14.44 -21.04 -10.97
N THR A 525 14.29 -19.74 -10.66
CA THR A 525 15.17 -18.99 -9.75
C THR A 525 15.30 -19.65 -8.38
N ASN A 526 14.19 -20.06 -7.76
CA ASN A 526 14.17 -20.56 -6.39
C ASN A 526 14.64 -22.03 -6.31
N SER A 527 14.29 -22.86 -7.29
CA SER A 527 14.85 -24.21 -7.43
C SER A 527 16.37 -24.17 -7.67
N TYR A 528 16.87 -23.11 -8.31
CA TYR A 528 18.26 -22.99 -8.70
C TYR A 528 19.09 -22.53 -7.49
N GLN A 529 18.61 -21.48 -6.79
CA GLN A 529 19.12 -21.00 -5.51
C GLN A 529 19.06 -22.07 -4.39
N GLY A 530 18.14 -23.03 -4.48
CA GLY A 530 17.98 -24.10 -3.50
C GLY A 530 17.01 -23.78 -2.36
N THR A 531 15.90 -23.09 -2.64
CA THR A 531 14.89 -22.69 -1.65
C THR A 531 13.45 -23.14 -1.98
N MET A 532 13.18 -23.70 -3.17
CA MET A 532 11.85 -24.19 -3.53
C MET A 532 11.61 -25.60 -2.94
N PRO A 533 10.52 -25.83 -2.19
CA PRO A 533 10.37 -27.07 -1.43
C PRO A 533 10.17 -28.31 -2.31
N TRP A 534 10.92 -29.37 -1.99
CA TRP A 534 10.73 -30.73 -2.50
C TRP A 534 10.33 -31.66 -1.37
N GLN A 535 9.30 -32.50 -1.59
CA GLN A 535 8.89 -33.62 -0.74
C GLN A 535 8.98 -33.33 0.77
N ASN A 536 8.08 -32.50 1.28
CA ASN A 536 8.04 -31.99 2.66
C ASN A 536 9.36 -31.34 3.10
N TYR A 537 9.86 -30.34 2.37
CA TYR A 537 11.08 -29.60 2.69
C TYR A 537 12.32 -30.50 2.94
N THR A 538 12.51 -31.56 2.14
CA THR A 538 13.70 -32.44 2.20
C THR A 538 14.82 -32.00 1.24
N SER A 539 14.48 -31.25 0.19
CA SER A 539 15.42 -30.53 -0.69
C SER A 539 14.82 -29.16 -1.04
N GLY A 540 15.68 -28.17 -1.25
CA GLY A 540 15.33 -26.84 -1.78
C GLY A 540 15.43 -26.77 -3.31
N ARG A 541 15.74 -27.89 -3.96
CA ARG A 541 15.61 -28.10 -5.40
C ARG A 541 14.73 -29.32 -5.67
N PRO A 542 13.54 -29.12 -6.27
CA PRO A 542 12.70 -30.18 -6.79
C PRO A 542 13.36 -30.93 -7.94
N GLU A 543 13.07 -32.22 -8.10
CA GLU A 543 13.36 -32.94 -9.33
C GLU A 543 12.31 -32.58 -10.40
N GLY A 544 12.75 -32.24 -11.62
CA GLY A 544 11.83 -31.95 -12.72
C GLY A 544 11.05 -30.63 -12.63
N PHE A 545 11.46 -29.68 -11.79
CA PHE A 545 10.85 -28.34 -11.65
C PHE A 545 10.64 -27.62 -13.00
N GLN A 546 11.42 -27.94 -14.04
CA GLN A 546 11.29 -27.38 -15.39
C GLN A 546 9.87 -27.56 -15.95
N LYS A 547 9.19 -28.67 -15.60
CA LYS A 547 7.82 -28.97 -16.04
C LYS A 547 6.76 -28.02 -15.47
N VAL A 548 7.08 -27.34 -14.38
CA VAL A 548 6.22 -26.37 -13.69
C VAL A 548 6.82 -24.95 -13.71
N SER A 549 7.85 -24.71 -14.51
CA SER A 549 8.50 -23.39 -14.57
C SER A 549 7.66 -22.35 -15.30
N GLY A 550 7.89 -21.06 -15.04
CA GLY A 550 7.14 -19.97 -15.67
C GLY A 550 7.19 -19.99 -17.19
N GLU A 551 8.30 -20.44 -17.78
CA GLU A 551 8.45 -20.65 -19.22
C GLU A 551 7.53 -21.77 -19.73
N THR A 552 7.47 -22.92 -19.04
CA THR A 552 6.59 -24.04 -19.37
C THR A 552 5.12 -23.69 -19.18
N ILE A 553 4.76 -23.04 -18.07
CA ILE A 553 3.39 -22.55 -17.84
C ILE A 553 3.00 -21.55 -18.95
N LYS A 554 3.86 -20.58 -19.29
CA LYS A 554 3.60 -19.62 -20.38
C LYS A 554 3.39 -20.32 -21.73
N LYS A 555 4.21 -21.33 -22.05
CA LYS A 555 4.08 -22.15 -23.27
C LYS A 555 2.72 -22.86 -23.31
N LEU A 556 2.38 -23.62 -22.28
CA LEU A 556 1.11 -24.36 -22.20
C LEU A 556 -0.10 -23.40 -22.24
N ASN A 557 0.01 -22.23 -21.62
CA ASN A 557 -1.03 -21.20 -21.64
C ASN A 557 -1.26 -20.66 -23.07
N LEU A 558 -0.19 -20.42 -23.82
CA LEU A 558 -0.26 -19.99 -25.23
C LEU A 558 -0.84 -21.08 -26.14
N GLU A 559 -0.41 -22.33 -25.96
CA GLU A 559 -0.87 -23.49 -26.75
C GLU A 559 -2.35 -23.80 -26.53
N ARG A 560 -2.87 -23.59 -25.31
CA ARG A 560 -4.24 -23.94 -24.90
C ARG A 560 -5.22 -22.76 -24.89
N GLY A 561 -4.85 -21.62 -25.47
CA GLY A 561 -5.69 -20.41 -25.52
C GLY A 561 -5.97 -19.74 -24.17
N GLY A 562 -5.17 -20.06 -23.14
CA GLY A 562 -5.18 -19.37 -21.86
C GLY A 562 -4.57 -17.97 -21.97
N ARG A 563 -4.69 -17.16 -20.91
CA ARG A 563 -4.27 -15.75 -20.96
C ARG A 563 -3.81 -15.19 -19.61
N MET A 564 -3.19 -14.01 -19.65
CA MET A 564 -2.80 -13.26 -18.45
C MET A 564 -3.65 -11.99 -18.29
N HIS A 565 -3.87 -11.54 -17.04
CA HIS A 565 -4.70 -10.37 -16.73
C HIS A 565 -4.36 -9.72 -15.38
N GLY A 566 -4.86 -8.50 -15.18
CA GLY A 566 -4.80 -7.81 -13.88
C GLY A 566 -5.81 -8.35 -12.88
N CYS A 567 -5.52 -8.23 -11.58
CA CYS A 567 -6.45 -8.56 -10.51
C CYS A 567 -7.62 -7.55 -10.41
N MET A 568 -7.38 -6.31 -10.83
CA MET A 568 -8.29 -5.17 -10.79
C MET A 568 -8.08 -4.25 -12.01
N PRO A 569 -9.07 -3.43 -12.41
CA PRO A 569 -8.89 -2.42 -13.45
C PRO A 569 -7.71 -1.49 -13.16
N GLY A 570 -6.92 -1.16 -14.18
CA GLY A 570 -5.72 -0.32 -14.03
C GLY A 570 -4.46 -1.05 -13.54
N CYS A 571 -4.53 -2.32 -13.14
CA CYS A 571 -3.34 -3.11 -12.81
C CYS A 571 -2.44 -3.29 -14.05
N VAL A 572 -1.24 -2.69 -14.02
CA VAL A 572 -0.26 -2.74 -15.12
C VAL A 572 0.63 -3.99 -15.12
N ILE A 573 0.76 -4.67 -13.97
CA ILE A 573 1.59 -5.88 -13.81
C ILE A 573 0.96 -7.10 -14.48
N GLN A 574 -0.38 -7.24 -14.42
CA GLN A 574 -1.14 -8.24 -15.18
C GLN A 574 -0.69 -9.71 -14.97
N CYS A 575 -0.13 -10.04 -13.81
CA CYS A 575 0.52 -11.33 -13.54
C CYS A 575 -0.41 -12.53 -13.30
N SER A 576 -1.73 -12.36 -13.28
CA SER A 576 -2.67 -13.47 -13.03
C SER A 576 -2.84 -14.34 -14.27
N ILE A 577 -2.64 -15.64 -14.13
CA ILE A 577 -2.76 -16.64 -15.20
C ILE A 577 -4.15 -17.29 -15.16
N LEU A 578 -4.94 -17.17 -16.23
CA LEU A 578 -6.09 -18.02 -16.51
C LEU A 578 -5.60 -19.23 -17.29
N TYR A 579 -5.54 -20.38 -16.62
CA TYR A 579 -4.91 -21.61 -17.11
C TYR A 579 -5.96 -22.61 -17.61
N ASN A 580 -5.69 -23.20 -18.76
CA ASN A 580 -6.65 -24.03 -19.50
C ASN A 580 -6.24 -25.51 -19.54
N ASN A 581 -7.25 -26.38 -19.65
CA ASN A 581 -7.15 -27.78 -20.04
C ASN A 581 -6.63 -27.90 -21.49
N PRO A 582 -6.13 -29.09 -21.91
CA PRO A 582 -5.74 -29.34 -23.30
C PRO A 582 -6.85 -29.13 -24.36
N ASP A 583 -8.13 -29.18 -23.96
CA ASP A 583 -9.28 -28.91 -24.83
C ASP A 583 -9.65 -27.41 -24.96
N GLY A 584 -8.89 -26.53 -24.31
CA GLY A 584 -9.15 -25.09 -24.28
C GLY A 584 -10.20 -24.63 -23.26
N THR A 585 -10.84 -25.54 -22.52
CA THR A 585 -11.68 -25.17 -21.37
C THR A 585 -10.82 -24.66 -20.23
N ARG A 586 -11.36 -23.76 -19.40
CA ARG A 586 -10.61 -23.20 -18.26
C ARG A 586 -10.52 -24.21 -17.12
N LEU A 587 -9.30 -24.52 -16.69
CA LEU A 587 -9.00 -25.44 -15.59
C LEU A 587 -8.99 -24.69 -14.26
N CYS A 588 -8.21 -23.61 -14.14
CA CYS A 588 -8.16 -22.77 -12.94
C CYS A 588 -7.80 -21.31 -13.25
N ALA A 589 -8.01 -20.42 -12.28
CA ALA A 589 -7.55 -19.04 -12.34
C ALA A 589 -6.44 -18.81 -11.30
N ALA A 590 -5.56 -17.84 -11.58
CA ALA A 590 -4.42 -17.48 -10.75
C ALA A 590 -3.44 -18.64 -10.46
N GLN A 591 -2.99 -19.38 -11.49
CA GLN A 591 -1.96 -20.42 -11.31
C GLN A 591 -0.62 -19.79 -10.87
N GLU A 592 -0.33 -19.90 -9.57
CA GLU A 592 0.69 -19.11 -8.86
C GLU A 592 1.87 -19.96 -8.36
N TYR A 593 3.02 -19.34 -8.12
CA TYR A 593 4.23 -19.98 -7.59
C TYR A 593 3.96 -20.84 -6.33
N GLU A 594 3.21 -20.32 -5.37
CA GLU A 594 2.89 -21.02 -4.12
C GLU A 594 2.05 -22.29 -4.36
N ALA A 595 1.17 -22.31 -5.37
CA ALA A 595 0.45 -23.53 -5.75
C ALA A 595 1.38 -24.58 -6.37
N LEU A 596 2.26 -24.15 -7.28
CA LEU A 596 3.28 -25.00 -7.92
C LEU A 596 4.31 -25.53 -6.90
N GLY A 597 4.57 -24.77 -5.84
CA GLY A 597 5.39 -25.16 -4.70
C GLY A 597 4.68 -26.13 -3.74
N LEU A 598 3.59 -25.69 -3.09
CA LEU A 598 3.01 -26.41 -1.95
C LEU A 598 2.06 -27.55 -2.33
N LEU A 599 1.30 -27.41 -3.42
CA LEU A 599 0.46 -28.50 -3.96
C LEU A 599 1.24 -29.35 -4.99
N GLY A 600 2.32 -28.79 -5.56
CA GLY A 600 3.20 -29.47 -6.50
C GLY A 600 4.45 -30.08 -5.85
N THR A 601 5.56 -29.35 -5.92
CA THR A 601 6.89 -29.91 -5.65
C THR A 601 7.08 -30.36 -4.20
N ASN A 602 6.43 -29.71 -3.24
CA ASN A 602 6.42 -30.12 -1.84
C ASN A 602 5.75 -31.48 -1.62
N LEU A 603 4.89 -31.93 -2.54
CA LEU A 603 4.29 -33.28 -2.55
C LEU A 603 5.00 -34.23 -3.53
N GLY A 604 6.10 -33.80 -4.16
CA GLY A 604 6.81 -34.57 -5.19
C GLY A 604 6.15 -34.53 -6.59
N ILE A 605 5.18 -33.65 -6.81
CA ILE A 605 4.37 -33.58 -8.03
C ILE A 605 4.92 -32.50 -8.97
N THR A 606 5.10 -32.83 -10.25
CA THR A 606 5.55 -31.90 -11.30
C THR A 606 4.66 -31.91 -12.55
N ASP A 607 3.41 -32.34 -12.40
CA ASP A 607 2.36 -32.16 -13.41
C ASP A 607 1.59 -30.84 -13.15
N PRO A 608 1.69 -29.83 -14.02
CA PRO A 608 0.96 -28.56 -13.84
C PRO A 608 -0.56 -28.72 -13.91
N ASP A 609 -1.09 -29.77 -14.56
CA ASP A 609 -2.53 -29.98 -14.70
C ASP A 609 -3.13 -30.60 -13.43
N ALA A 610 -2.47 -31.61 -12.83
CA ALA A 610 -2.78 -32.06 -11.47
C ALA A 610 -2.71 -30.93 -10.43
N ILE A 611 -1.67 -30.08 -10.48
CA ILE A 611 -1.53 -28.97 -9.54
C ILE A 611 -2.67 -27.96 -9.72
N GLY A 612 -3.03 -27.61 -10.96
CA GLY A 612 -4.18 -26.76 -11.25
C GLY A 612 -5.50 -27.35 -10.72
N ARG A 613 -5.70 -28.68 -10.85
CA ARG A 613 -6.89 -29.37 -10.31
C ARG A 613 -6.96 -29.26 -8.79
N MET A 614 -5.84 -29.45 -8.08
CA MET A 614 -5.77 -29.26 -6.64
C MET A 614 -6.00 -27.79 -6.24
N LYS A 615 -5.43 -26.83 -6.99
CA LYS A 615 -5.65 -25.39 -6.73
C LYS A 615 -7.11 -24.98 -6.90
N TYR A 616 -7.78 -25.48 -7.96
CA TYR A 616 -9.21 -25.28 -8.17
C TYR A 616 -10.04 -25.79 -6.99
N LEU A 617 -9.74 -27.00 -6.48
CA LEU A 617 -10.40 -27.55 -5.29
C LEU A 617 -10.16 -26.68 -4.04
N CYS A 618 -8.95 -26.14 -3.84
CA CYS A 618 -8.67 -25.23 -2.73
C CYS A 618 -9.46 -23.92 -2.81
N ASP A 619 -9.57 -23.31 -4.00
CA ASP A 619 -10.41 -22.14 -4.23
C ASP A 619 -11.91 -22.45 -3.99
N ASP A 620 -12.39 -23.59 -4.50
CA ASP A 620 -13.80 -23.98 -4.43
C ASP A 620 -14.25 -24.34 -2.99
N ILE A 621 -13.42 -25.09 -2.27
CA ILE A 621 -13.66 -25.46 -0.86
C ILE A 621 -13.44 -24.27 0.09
N GLY A 622 -12.61 -23.28 -0.31
CA GLY A 622 -12.30 -22.08 0.46
C GLY A 622 -11.24 -22.33 1.55
N ILE A 623 -10.07 -22.82 1.16
CA ILE A 623 -8.99 -23.25 2.07
C ILE A 623 -7.61 -22.75 1.59
N ASP A 624 -6.72 -22.39 2.53
CA ASP A 624 -5.35 -21.95 2.23
C ASP A 624 -4.53 -23.09 1.60
N LEU A 625 -4.15 -22.89 0.33
CA LEU A 625 -3.33 -23.81 -0.45
C LEU A 625 -1.91 -24.02 0.15
N ILE A 626 -1.39 -23.05 0.92
CA ILE A 626 -0.08 -23.16 1.56
C ILE A 626 -0.19 -24.06 2.80
N GLU A 627 -1.13 -23.75 3.68
CA GLU A 627 -1.40 -24.52 4.91
C GLU A 627 -1.79 -25.97 4.61
N ILE A 628 -2.67 -26.21 3.63
CA ILE A 628 -3.07 -27.56 3.25
C ILE A 628 -1.96 -28.32 2.51
N GLY A 629 -1.13 -27.65 1.69
CA GLY A 629 0.04 -28.27 1.08
C GLY A 629 1.12 -28.67 2.10
N CYS A 630 1.29 -27.89 3.17
CA CYS A 630 2.09 -28.27 4.33
C CYS A 630 1.48 -29.49 5.06
N ALA A 631 0.17 -29.47 5.31
CA ALA A 631 -0.55 -30.57 5.95
C ALA A 631 -0.47 -31.88 5.13
N LEU A 632 -0.62 -31.82 3.81
CA LEU A 632 -0.46 -32.96 2.90
C LEU A 632 0.98 -33.50 2.89
N GLY A 633 2.00 -32.63 2.98
CA GLY A 633 3.41 -33.04 3.12
C GLY A 633 3.68 -33.80 4.42
N VAL A 634 3.07 -33.38 5.53
CA VAL A 634 3.12 -34.09 6.82
C VAL A 634 2.27 -35.35 6.81
N ALA A 635 1.12 -35.36 6.13
CA ALA A 635 0.30 -36.56 5.91
C ALA A 635 1.07 -37.63 5.10
N ALA A 636 1.87 -37.22 4.12
CA ALA A 636 2.78 -38.12 3.40
C ALA A 636 3.89 -38.67 4.31
N GLN A 637 4.50 -37.84 5.16
CA GLN A 637 5.45 -38.30 6.18
C GLN A 637 4.82 -39.31 7.17
N GLY A 638 3.53 -39.17 7.49
CA GLY A 638 2.76 -40.11 8.30
C GLY A 638 2.15 -41.29 7.55
N GLY A 639 2.53 -41.53 6.29
CA GLY A 639 2.06 -42.67 5.49
C GLY A 639 0.59 -42.61 5.06
N LYS A 640 -0.07 -41.45 5.17
CA LYS A 640 -1.45 -41.22 4.70
C LYS A 640 -1.52 -40.83 3.22
N LEU A 641 -0.39 -40.45 2.62
CA LEU A 641 -0.21 -40.07 1.23
C LEU A 641 1.16 -40.60 0.75
N LYS A 642 1.32 -40.82 -0.55
CA LYS A 642 2.61 -41.15 -1.17
C LYS A 642 3.16 -39.92 -1.90
N MET A 643 4.46 -39.63 -1.76
CA MET A 643 5.09 -38.58 -2.57
C MET A 643 4.97 -38.90 -4.07
N GLY A 644 4.55 -37.90 -4.85
CA GLY A 644 4.23 -38.00 -6.27
C GLY A 644 2.79 -38.45 -6.59
N ASP A 645 1.97 -38.79 -5.59
CA ASP A 645 0.59 -39.26 -5.80
C ASP A 645 -0.43 -38.11 -5.83
N ALA A 646 -0.64 -37.56 -7.02
CA ALA A 646 -1.59 -36.47 -7.24
C ALA A 646 -3.05 -36.85 -6.99
N GLU A 647 -3.48 -38.06 -7.37
CA GLU A 647 -4.87 -38.48 -7.17
C GLU A 647 -5.14 -38.82 -5.70
N GLY A 648 -4.15 -39.35 -4.98
CA GLY A 648 -4.19 -39.47 -3.51
C GLY A 648 -4.29 -38.12 -2.80
N ALA A 649 -3.55 -37.10 -3.26
CA ALA A 649 -3.64 -35.75 -2.71
C ALA A 649 -5.01 -35.09 -2.98
N ILE A 650 -5.55 -35.25 -4.20
CA ILE A 650 -6.93 -34.87 -4.56
C ILE A 650 -7.95 -35.61 -3.69
N GLY A 651 -7.77 -36.90 -3.44
CA GLY A 651 -8.61 -37.70 -2.56
C GLY A 651 -8.64 -37.15 -1.13
N LEU A 652 -7.49 -36.73 -0.59
CA LEU A 652 -7.43 -36.09 0.73
C LEU A 652 -8.11 -34.71 0.76
N LEU A 653 -8.04 -33.91 -0.31
CA LEU A 653 -8.82 -32.66 -0.43
C LEU A 653 -10.34 -32.95 -0.45
N GLN A 654 -10.78 -34.02 -1.09
CA GLN A 654 -12.18 -34.46 -1.04
C GLN A 654 -12.59 -34.95 0.36
N GLU A 655 -11.67 -35.50 1.16
CA GLU A 655 -11.94 -35.83 2.57
C GLU A 655 -12.13 -34.57 3.44
N VAL A 656 -11.39 -33.49 3.15
CA VAL A 656 -11.60 -32.15 3.76
C VAL A 656 -12.99 -31.61 3.40
N GLU A 657 -13.39 -31.71 2.13
CA GLU A 657 -14.72 -31.32 1.62
C GLU A 657 -15.86 -32.08 2.29
N LYS A 658 -15.78 -33.42 2.34
CA LYS A 658 -16.73 -34.30 3.06
C LYS A 658 -16.73 -34.07 4.57
N GLY A 659 -15.60 -33.67 5.12
CA GLY A 659 -15.39 -33.46 6.55
C GLY A 659 -15.35 -34.76 7.35
N SER A 660 -14.63 -35.77 6.84
CA SER A 660 -14.32 -36.98 7.60
C SER A 660 -13.37 -36.68 8.77
N ALA A 661 -13.15 -37.65 9.65
CA ALA A 661 -12.31 -37.46 10.84
C ALA A 661 -10.91 -36.93 10.49
N PHE A 662 -10.25 -37.50 9.49
CA PHE A 662 -8.93 -37.03 9.04
C PHE A 662 -9.03 -35.80 8.11
N GLY A 663 -10.09 -35.66 7.32
CA GLY A 663 -10.36 -34.44 6.54
C GLY A 663 -10.50 -33.19 7.42
N LYS A 664 -11.10 -33.32 8.61
CA LYS A 664 -11.15 -32.25 9.61
C LYS A 664 -9.76 -31.92 10.19
N VAL A 665 -8.94 -32.93 10.46
CA VAL A 665 -7.55 -32.75 10.94
C VAL A 665 -6.71 -32.00 9.92
N LEU A 666 -6.80 -32.37 8.64
CA LEU A 666 -6.16 -31.66 7.53
C LEU A 666 -6.65 -30.21 7.40
N GLY A 667 -7.97 -29.98 7.50
CA GLY A 667 -8.56 -28.63 7.50
C GLY A 667 -8.11 -27.76 8.68
N ASP A 668 -7.79 -28.35 9.84
CA ASP A 668 -7.24 -27.65 10.99
C ASP A 668 -5.72 -27.35 10.87
N GLY A 669 -5.10 -27.68 9.74
CA GLY A 669 -3.76 -27.23 9.34
C GLY A 669 -2.62 -28.22 9.64
N VAL A 670 -1.40 -27.83 9.29
CA VAL A 670 -0.21 -28.70 9.39
C VAL A 670 0.11 -29.06 10.83
N VAL A 671 -0.11 -28.14 11.78
CA VAL A 671 0.13 -28.38 13.21
C VAL A 671 -0.88 -29.38 13.79
N ALA A 672 -2.14 -29.34 13.34
CA ALA A 672 -3.15 -30.31 13.73
C ALA A 672 -2.83 -31.69 13.14
N THR A 673 -2.49 -31.73 11.86
CA THR A 673 -2.08 -32.94 11.13
C THR A 673 -0.84 -33.60 11.74
N ALA A 674 0.18 -32.82 12.08
CA ALA A 674 1.38 -33.32 12.75
C ALA A 674 1.06 -33.91 14.13
N ARG A 675 0.19 -33.26 14.91
CA ARG A 675 -0.22 -33.74 16.25
C ARG A 675 -1.00 -35.05 16.17
N ASP A 676 -1.95 -35.17 15.24
CA ASP A 676 -2.77 -36.37 15.02
C ASP A 676 -1.91 -37.58 14.61
N LEU A 677 -0.89 -37.34 13.78
CA LEU A 677 0.03 -38.36 13.28
C LEU A 677 1.26 -38.61 14.18
N GLY A 678 1.40 -37.90 15.31
CA GLY A 678 2.54 -38.04 16.22
C GLY A 678 3.89 -37.52 15.67
N ILE A 679 3.85 -36.62 14.67
CA ILE A 679 5.03 -36.11 13.97
C ILE A 679 5.57 -34.85 14.66
N SER A 680 6.85 -34.86 15.05
CA SER A 680 7.54 -33.72 15.66
C SER A 680 8.13 -32.73 14.63
N ARG A 681 8.36 -33.17 13.39
CA ARG A 681 8.92 -32.34 12.31
C ARG A 681 7.82 -31.53 11.62
N VAL A 682 7.48 -30.38 12.19
CA VAL A 682 6.38 -29.53 11.71
C VAL A 682 6.91 -28.34 10.89
N PRO A 683 6.61 -28.22 9.58
CA PRO A 683 7.03 -27.09 8.75
C PRO A 683 6.12 -25.86 8.98
N ALA A 684 6.20 -25.24 10.16
CA ALA A 684 5.39 -24.10 10.56
C ALA A 684 6.14 -23.13 11.50
N PHE A 685 5.88 -21.82 11.42
CA PHE A 685 6.25 -20.86 12.47
C PHE A 685 4.98 -20.22 13.05
N LYS A 686 4.97 -20.03 14.38
CA LYS A 686 3.84 -19.44 15.14
C LYS A 686 2.48 -20.11 14.87
N GLY A 687 2.50 -21.41 14.56
CA GLY A 687 1.30 -22.20 14.27
C GLY A 687 0.84 -22.23 12.81
N GLN A 688 1.49 -21.47 11.91
CA GLN A 688 1.14 -21.37 10.49
C GLN A 688 2.23 -21.98 9.60
N GLY A 689 1.81 -22.72 8.56
CA GLY A 689 2.66 -23.42 7.61
C GLY A 689 3.60 -22.52 6.81
N ILE A 690 4.75 -23.08 6.43
CA ILE A 690 5.80 -22.38 5.70
C ILE A 690 5.40 -22.22 4.20
N PRO A 691 5.59 -21.04 3.58
CA PRO A 691 5.44 -20.82 2.13
C PRO A 691 6.49 -21.55 1.27
N ALA A 692 6.48 -21.39 -0.05
CA ALA A 692 7.39 -22.05 -0.98
C ALA A 692 8.82 -21.46 -1.00
N HIS A 693 9.33 -20.97 0.14
CA HIS A 693 10.65 -20.37 0.29
C HIS A 693 11.35 -20.88 1.56
N ASP A 694 12.15 -21.95 1.45
CA ASP A 694 12.88 -22.49 2.60
C ASP A 694 13.97 -21.53 3.10
N GLY A 695 13.78 -21.08 4.34
CA GLY A 695 14.63 -20.10 5.01
C GLY A 695 16.03 -20.60 5.39
N ARG A 696 16.29 -21.91 5.30
CA ARG A 696 17.66 -22.46 5.46
C ARG A 696 18.58 -22.05 4.31
N ALA A 697 18.03 -21.87 3.10
CA ALA A 697 18.77 -21.37 1.94
C ALA A 697 18.65 -19.84 1.78
N VAL A 698 17.53 -19.24 2.19
CA VAL A 698 17.31 -17.78 2.13
C VAL A 698 17.05 -17.23 3.53
N LYS A 699 18.14 -16.97 4.25
CA LYS A 699 18.12 -16.71 5.70
C LYS A 699 17.37 -15.42 6.07
N GLY A 700 17.34 -14.42 5.21
CA GLY A 700 16.49 -13.23 5.41
C GLY A 700 14.99 -13.54 5.50
N ILE A 701 14.50 -14.52 4.72
CA ILE A 701 13.11 -14.99 4.79
C ILE A 701 12.87 -15.83 6.06
N GLY A 702 13.85 -16.66 6.46
CA GLY A 702 13.79 -17.39 7.74
C GLY A 702 13.65 -16.45 8.95
N VAL A 703 14.33 -15.29 8.92
CA VAL A 703 14.11 -14.23 9.93
C VAL A 703 12.71 -13.64 9.82
N THR A 704 12.19 -13.39 8.61
CA THR A 704 10.81 -12.92 8.41
C THR A 704 9.80 -13.87 9.05
N TYR A 705 9.92 -15.19 8.87
CA TYR A 705 9.00 -16.16 9.49
C TYR A 705 9.08 -16.21 11.03
N ALA A 706 10.29 -16.06 11.60
CA ALA A 706 10.46 -15.98 13.05
C ALA A 706 9.89 -14.68 13.64
N THR A 707 9.97 -13.56 12.91
CA THR A 707 9.72 -12.22 13.46
C THR A 707 8.34 -11.66 13.12
N SER A 708 7.84 -11.89 11.90
CA SER A 708 6.58 -11.34 11.36
C SER A 708 5.40 -11.47 12.33
N PRO A 709 4.58 -10.42 12.52
CA PRO A 709 3.36 -10.49 13.31
C PRO A 709 2.32 -11.50 12.77
N MET A 710 2.37 -11.80 11.46
CA MET A 710 1.40 -12.65 10.76
C MET A 710 1.76 -14.15 10.78
N GLY A 711 2.86 -14.55 11.43
CA GLY A 711 3.37 -15.92 11.42
C GLY A 711 4.31 -16.20 10.25
N ALA A 712 4.38 -17.46 9.79
CA ALA A 712 5.17 -17.86 8.63
C ALA A 712 4.58 -17.29 7.33
N ASP A 713 4.80 -16.01 7.02
CA ASP A 713 4.46 -15.45 5.71
C ASP A 713 5.64 -14.80 5.00
N HIS A 714 5.63 -14.95 3.67
CA HIS A 714 6.62 -14.44 2.75
C HIS A 714 6.23 -13.05 2.23
N THR A 715 4.93 -12.76 2.06
CA THR A 715 4.44 -11.44 1.64
C THR A 715 4.87 -10.36 2.63
N ALA A 716 4.83 -10.70 3.92
CA ALA A 716 5.24 -9.86 5.04
C ALA A 716 6.72 -9.43 5.03
N GLY A 717 7.59 -9.97 4.16
CA GLY A 717 8.99 -9.54 4.11
C GLY A 717 9.91 -10.41 3.23
N LEU A 718 9.56 -10.58 1.95
CA LEU A 718 10.32 -11.38 1.00
C LEU A 718 11.67 -10.73 0.64
N THR A 719 12.80 -11.43 0.85
CA THR A 719 14.13 -10.94 0.45
C THR A 719 15.08 -12.06 0.05
N TYR A 720 15.66 -11.94 -1.15
CA TYR A 720 16.74 -12.82 -1.64
C TYR A 720 18.13 -12.17 -1.55
N ARG A 721 18.26 -11.04 -0.83
CA ARG A 721 19.57 -10.40 -0.66
C ARG A 721 20.41 -11.22 0.32
N LEU A 722 21.68 -11.46 -0.02
CA LEU A 722 22.65 -12.16 0.82
C LEU A 722 22.18 -13.56 1.31
N THR A 723 21.43 -14.31 0.49
CA THR A 723 20.68 -15.54 0.85
C THR A 723 21.33 -16.44 1.93
N LEU A 724 22.59 -16.83 1.73
CA LEU A 724 23.33 -17.75 2.60
C LEU A 724 24.13 -17.09 3.74
N SER A 725 24.20 -15.75 3.81
CA SER A 725 24.88 -15.03 4.91
C SER A 725 24.16 -15.28 6.24
N LYS A 726 24.91 -15.60 7.30
CA LYS A 726 24.35 -15.75 8.65
C LYS A 726 24.24 -14.44 9.43
N THR A 727 24.88 -13.37 8.95
CA THR A 727 24.93 -12.05 9.59
C THR A 727 24.20 -10.99 8.76
N GLY A 728 23.59 -10.03 9.45
CA GLY A 728 22.89 -8.89 8.87
C GLY A 728 21.50 -9.22 8.30
N GLN A 729 20.96 -10.40 8.61
CA GLN A 729 19.67 -10.86 8.10
C GLN A 729 18.48 -10.22 8.83
N ALA A 730 18.64 -9.79 10.08
CA ALA A 730 17.64 -8.98 10.77
C ALA A 730 17.45 -7.62 10.08
N ALA A 731 18.55 -6.89 9.82
CA ALA A 731 18.50 -5.62 9.10
C ALA A 731 18.01 -5.76 7.65
N ASN A 732 18.35 -6.88 6.99
CA ASN A 732 17.81 -7.24 5.68
C ASN A 732 16.29 -7.47 5.74
N SER A 733 15.83 -8.37 6.62
CA SER A 733 14.40 -8.71 6.78
C SER A 733 13.57 -7.48 7.18
N LEU A 734 14.02 -6.69 8.16
CA LEU A 734 13.36 -5.46 8.62
C LEU A 734 13.05 -4.50 7.47
N ARG A 735 14.00 -4.29 6.55
CA ARG A 735 13.81 -3.42 5.37
C ARG A 735 12.61 -3.85 4.53
N PHE A 736 12.41 -5.15 4.35
CA PHE A 736 11.30 -5.67 3.55
C PHE A 736 10.01 -5.79 4.36
N GLN A 737 10.08 -6.02 5.68
CA GLN A 737 8.90 -5.96 6.57
C GLN A 737 8.27 -4.56 6.62
N VAL A 738 9.09 -3.50 6.71
CA VAL A 738 8.59 -2.11 6.67
C VAL A 738 8.00 -1.77 5.29
N ALA A 739 8.58 -2.27 4.20
CA ALA A 739 8.05 -2.06 2.85
C ALA A 739 6.75 -2.84 2.58
N ALA A 740 6.62 -4.07 3.09
CA ALA A 740 5.40 -4.87 3.03
C ALA A 740 4.28 -4.22 3.83
N SER A 741 4.55 -3.82 5.08
CA SER A 741 3.60 -3.07 5.91
C SER A 741 3.10 -1.77 5.23
N ALA A 742 3.99 -1.06 4.51
CA ALA A 742 3.59 0.10 3.71
C ALA A 742 2.70 -0.28 2.51
N CYS A 743 2.92 -1.43 1.87
CA CYS A 743 2.02 -1.93 0.83
C CYS A 743 0.64 -2.25 1.40
N ASP A 744 0.58 -3.06 2.46
CA ASP A 744 -0.69 -3.54 3.03
C ASP A 744 -1.50 -2.41 3.67
N THR A 745 -0.87 -1.52 4.45
CA THR A 745 -1.54 -0.39 5.13
C THR A 745 -2.20 0.58 4.13
N PHE A 746 -1.65 0.71 2.92
CA PHE A 746 -2.16 1.60 1.88
C PHE A 746 -2.84 0.86 0.69
N GLY A 747 -3.04 -0.46 0.81
CA GLY A 747 -3.74 -1.27 -0.20
C GLY A 747 -3.00 -1.39 -1.55
N TYR A 748 -1.67 -1.34 -1.54
CA TYR A 748 -0.84 -1.40 -2.74
C TYR A 748 -0.27 -2.80 -2.99
N CYS A 749 -0.07 -3.18 -4.26
CA CYS A 749 0.42 -4.51 -4.61
C CYS A 749 1.95 -4.59 -4.52
N LEU A 750 2.48 -5.53 -3.73
CA LEU A 750 3.92 -5.76 -3.58
C LEU A 750 4.64 -6.04 -4.92
N ASN A 751 4.00 -6.76 -5.84
CA ASN A 751 4.53 -7.04 -7.19
C ASN A 751 4.52 -5.81 -8.14
N ALA A 752 3.98 -4.68 -7.70
CA ALA A 752 4.02 -3.39 -8.39
C ALA A 752 5.03 -2.40 -7.75
N VAL A 753 5.83 -2.85 -6.80
CA VAL A 753 6.95 -2.08 -6.23
C VAL A 753 8.22 -2.37 -7.05
N PRO A 754 8.77 -1.39 -7.80
CA PRO A 754 9.97 -1.61 -8.59
C PRO A 754 11.22 -1.65 -7.69
N GLY A 755 12.30 -2.27 -8.19
CA GLY A 755 13.46 -2.75 -7.43
C GLY A 755 14.44 -1.69 -6.89
N GLY A 756 13.95 -0.60 -6.31
CA GLY A 756 14.77 0.51 -5.79
C GLY A 756 15.11 1.60 -6.82
N SER A 757 14.45 1.58 -7.99
CA SER A 757 14.53 2.62 -9.01
C SER A 757 13.75 3.90 -8.64
N ALA A 758 12.72 3.79 -7.78
CA ALA A 758 11.98 4.91 -7.19
C ALA A 758 11.54 4.60 -5.75
N SER A 759 11.16 5.64 -4.99
CA SER A 759 10.67 5.54 -3.61
C SER A 759 9.19 5.17 -3.56
N LEU A 760 8.87 4.05 -2.90
CA LEU A 760 7.49 3.64 -2.63
C LEU A 760 6.78 4.65 -1.73
N TYR A 761 7.47 5.13 -0.69
CA TYR A 761 6.86 5.97 0.33
C TYR A 761 6.51 7.36 -0.22
N SER A 762 7.37 7.94 -1.06
CA SER A 762 7.06 9.20 -1.77
C SER A 762 5.89 9.03 -2.74
N PHE A 763 5.85 7.94 -3.53
CA PHE A 763 4.74 7.70 -4.45
C PHE A 763 3.39 7.57 -3.73
N LEU A 764 3.34 6.80 -2.62
CA LEU A 764 2.14 6.72 -1.79
C LEU A 764 1.77 8.07 -1.16
N ALA A 765 2.76 8.87 -0.75
CA ALA A 765 2.53 10.23 -0.24
C ALA A 765 1.93 11.16 -1.30
N ASP A 766 2.43 11.10 -2.54
CA ASP A 766 1.89 11.85 -3.69
C ASP A 766 0.43 11.46 -3.97
N LEU A 767 0.11 10.16 -3.97
CA LEU A 767 -1.27 9.68 -4.12
C LEU A 767 -2.20 10.20 -3.01
N LEU A 768 -1.74 10.23 -1.75
CA LEU A 768 -2.51 10.74 -0.61
C LEU A 768 -2.70 12.27 -0.70
N ALA A 769 -1.62 13.01 -0.98
CA ALA A 769 -1.62 14.46 -1.15
C ALA A 769 -2.46 14.91 -2.37
N ALA A 770 -2.56 14.06 -3.40
CA ALA A 770 -3.45 14.24 -4.53
C ALA A 770 -4.91 13.88 -4.23
N ARG A 771 -5.16 12.79 -3.48
CA ARG A 771 -6.51 12.34 -3.09
C ARG A 771 -7.20 13.28 -2.13
N TYR A 772 -6.49 13.77 -1.12
CA TYR A 772 -7.07 14.52 0.01
C TYR A 772 -6.71 16.01 0.01
N GLY A 773 -5.87 16.46 -0.92
CA GLY A 773 -5.38 17.84 -0.95
C GLY A 773 -4.32 18.18 0.11
N SER A 774 -4.12 17.29 1.08
CA SER A 774 -3.20 17.39 2.22
C SER A 774 -1.72 17.55 1.82
N ASN A 775 -0.90 17.95 2.79
CA ASN A 775 0.55 17.91 2.73
C ASN A 775 1.02 16.67 3.51
N VAL A 776 1.37 15.59 2.81
CA VAL A 776 1.84 14.31 3.37
C VAL A 776 3.18 14.00 2.75
N SER A 777 4.16 13.56 3.56
CA SER A 777 5.51 13.23 3.08
C SER A 777 5.76 11.72 3.00
N GLY A 778 6.81 11.31 2.26
CA GLY A 778 7.28 9.92 2.29
C GLY A 778 7.71 9.46 3.69
N GLU A 779 8.23 10.36 4.53
CA GLU A 779 8.55 10.06 5.93
C GLU A 779 7.28 9.83 6.78
N ASP A 780 6.13 10.44 6.44
CA ASP A 780 4.85 10.14 7.09
C ASP A 780 4.31 8.77 6.71
N VAL A 781 4.38 8.39 5.43
CA VAL A 781 3.99 7.05 4.96
C VAL A 781 4.89 6.00 5.61
N LEU A 782 6.20 6.26 5.68
CA LEU A 782 7.16 5.40 6.37
C LEU A 782 6.89 5.31 7.88
N ARG A 783 6.56 6.42 8.54
CA ARG A 783 6.16 6.45 9.95
C ARG A 783 4.90 5.62 10.20
N ILE A 784 3.88 5.76 9.35
CA ILE A 784 2.63 4.98 9.45
C ILE A 784 2.91 3.48 9.31
N ALA A 785 3.74 3.05 8.35
CA ALA A 785 4.12 1.64 8.21
C ALA A 785 4.88 1.09 9.45
N LYS A 786 5.70 1.93 10.10
CA LYS A 786 6.37 1.59 11.37
C LYS A 786 5.39 1.57 12.56
N GLU A 787 4.34 2.39 12.53
CA GLU A 787 3.26 2.40 13.53
C GLU A 787 2.39 1.13 13.41
N THR A 788 1.99 0.72 12.20
CA THR A 788 1.27 -0.55 11.94
C THR A 788 2.01 -1.75 12.56
N LEU A 789 3.31 -1.92 12.26
CA LEU A 789 4.12 -3.02 12.81
C LEU A 789 4.24 -2.99 14.34
N LYS A 790 4.15 -1.80 14.96
CA LYS A 790 4.14 -1.69 16.44
C LYS A 790 2.80 -2.12 17.01
N ASP A 791 1.68 -1.72 16.43
CA ASP A 791 0.35 -2.08 16.93
C ASP A 791 0.02 -3.57 16.69
N GLU A 792 0.43 -4.17 15.57
CA GLU A 792 0.32 -5.62 15.33
C GLU A 792 1.11 -6.43 16.39
N ARG A 793 2.34 -6.02 16.69
CA ARG A 793 3.15 -6.67 17.73
C ARG A 793 2.57 -6.48 19.13
N LYS A 794 2.08 -5.28 19.44
CA LYS A 794 1.40 -4.96 20.70
C LYS A 794 0.11 -5.78 20.88
N PHE A 795 -0.65 -6.01 19.81
CA PHE A 795 -1.77 -6.95 19.78
C PHE A 795 -1.31 -8.38 20.10
N ASN A 796 -0.30 -8.89 19.38
CA ASN A 796 0.23 -10.25 19.61
C ASN A 796 0.78 -10.47 21.02
N ALA A 797 1.48 -9.48 21.58
CA ALA A 797 1.96 -9.51 22.96
C ALA A 797 0.82 -9.50 23.98
N ALA A 798 -0.22 -8.68 23.76
CA ALA A 798 -1.42 -8.64 24.60
C ALA A 798 -2.27 -9.92 24.52
N ALA A 799 -2.35 -10.53 23.34
CA ALA A 799 -2.96 -11.84 23.11
C ALA A 799 -2.13 -13.02 23.65
N GLY A 800 -0.89 -12.76 24.11
CA GLY A 800 0.04 -13.78 24.59
C GLY A 800 0.61 -14.70 23.50
N PHE A 801 0.38 -14.39 22.22
CA PHE A 801 0.72 -15.23 21.06
C PHE A 801 2.21 -15.57 20.97
N GLU A 802 3.07 -14.62 21.38
CA GLU A 802 4.54 -14.77 21.44
C GLU A 802 5.02 -15.85 22.45
N LYS A 803 4.13 -16.39 23.31
CA LYS A 803 4.46 -17.37 24.36
C LYS A 803 4.06 -18.82 24.03
N ILE A 804 3.37 -19.05 22.91
CA ILE A 804 2.66 -20.31 22.63
C ILE A 804 3.49 -21.27 21.73
N TRP A 805 4.53 -20.77 21.06
CA TRP A 805 5.21 -21.46 19.96
C TRP A 805 6.73 -21.47 20.09
N GLU A 806 7.37 -22.50 19.50
CA GLU A 806 8.82 -22.51 19.26
C GLU A 806 9.19 -21.36 18.31
N LYS A 807 10.24 -20.58 18.64
CA LYS A 807 10.64 -19.39 17.85
C LYS A 807 11.13 -19.74 16.45
N VAL A 808 11.83 -20.87 16.33
CA VAL A 808 12.37 -21.44 15.10
C VAL A 808 12.26 -22.96 15.20
N PRO A 809 11.60 -23.65 14.25
CA PRO A 809 11.50 -25.11 14.29
C PRO A 809 12.86 -25.79 14.38
N SER A 810 13.01 -26.75 15.29
CA SER A 810 14.26 -27.51 15.46
C SER A 810 14.87 -28.06 14.16
N PHE A 811 14.05 -28.52 13.20
CA PHE A 811 14.52 -29.01 11.90
C PHE A 811 15.16 -27.90 11.03
N TYR A 812 14.73 -26.65 11.15
CA TYR A 812 15.35 -25.51 10.46
C TYR A 812 16.78 -25.23 10.97
N ARG A 813 17.03 -25.46 12.27
CA ARG A 813 18.37 -25.34 12.88
C ARG A 813 19.28 -26.53 12.57
N ASN A 814 18.70 -27.74 12.46
CA ASN A 814 19.47 -28.99 12.51
C ASN A 814 19.59 -29.77 11.18
N GLU A 815 18.61 -29.67 10.26
CA GLU A 815 18.63 -30.43 9.01
C GLU A 815 19.22 -29.59 7.86
N PRO A 816 20.38 -29.96 7.29
CA PRO A 816 20.94 -29.27 6.14
C PRO A 816 20.06 -29.48 4.89
N LEU A 817 19.88 -28.43 4.09
CA LEU A 817 19.01 -28.45 2.91
C LEU A 817 19.81 -28.64 1.61
N PRO A 818 19.73 -29.78 0.91
CA PRO A 818 20.30 -29.90 -0.44
C PRO A 818 19.63 -28.90 -1.41
N PRO A 819 20.34 -28.33 -2.40
CA PRO A 819 21.75 -28.53 -2.73
C PRO A 819 22.71 -27.52 -2.06
N THR A 820 22.21 -26.60 -1.21
CA THR A 820 23.07 -25.62 -0.51
C THR A 820 23.77 -26.24 0.70
N ASN A 821 23.21 -27.33 1.23
CA ASN A 821 23.56 -28.01 2.48
C ASN A 821 23.63 -27.06 3.69
N SER A 822 22.87 -25.96 3.63
CA SER A 822 22.79 -24.96 4.69
C SER A 822 21.66 -25.26 5.66
N VAL A 823 21.86 -24.84 6.92
CA VAL A 823 20.81 -24.73 7.94
C VAL A 823 20.51 -23.24 8.19
N PHE A 824 19.43 -22.96 8.90
CA PHE A 824 19.15 -21.62 9.41
C PHE A 824 20.04 -21.36 10.63
N ASP A 825 21.14 -20.63 10.45
CA ASP A 825 22.22 -20.39 11.42
C ASP A 825 22.33 -18.91 11.86
N VAL A 826 21.29 -18.11 11.61
CA VAL A 826 21.21 -16.71 12.07
C VAL A 826 21.11 -16.69 13.59
N ASP A 827 21.92 -15.86 14.23
CA ASP A 827 22.00 -15.74 15.69
C ASP A 827 20.66 -15.28 16.28
N ASP A 828 20.15 -15.95 17.32
CA ASP A 828 18.87 -15.59 17.95
C ASP A 828 18.90 -14.16 18.52
N ALA A 829 20.04 -13.68 19.00
CA ALA A 829 20.19 -12.29 19.44
C ALA A 829 20.32 -11.29 18.27
N GLU A 830 20.46 -11.74 17.02
CA GLU A 830 20.22 -10.87 15.85
C GLU A 830 18.72 -10.81 15.54
N ILE A 831 18.02 -11.95 15.63
CA ILE A 831 16.57 -12.08 15.38
C ILE A 831 15.74 -11.29 16.39
N GLU A 832 16.06 -11.38 17.69
CA GLU A 832 15.31 -10.71 18.76
C GLU A 832 15.42 -9.18 18.69
N ARG A 833 16.60 -8.65 18.34
CA ARG A 833 16.90 -7.21 18.25
C ARG A 833 16.52 -6.58 16.90
N ILE A 834 15.87 -7.32 16.00
CA ILE A 834 15.38 -6.77 14.73
C ILE A 834 14.54 -5.50 14.92
N TRP A 835 13.77 -5.44 16.01
CA TRP A 835 12.84 -4.36 16.30
C TRP A 835 13.49 -3.14 16.94
N ASP A 836 14.68 -3.26 17.52
CA ASP A 836 15.47 -2.13 18.04
C ASP A 836 15.83 -1.17 16.89
N GLY A 837 16.03 -1.73 15.69
CA GLY A 837 16.29 -0.96 14.46
C GLY A 837 15.06 -0.30 13.86
N LEU A 838 13.83 -0.60 14.31
CA LEU A 838 12.59 -0.14 13.65
C LEU A 838 12.48 1.38 13.66
N ASP A 839 12.60 2.04 14.81
CA ASP A 839 12.45 3.51 14.86
C ASP A 839 13.58 4.24 14.12
N ALA A 840 14.80 3.71 14.22
CA ALA A 840 15.97 4.21 13.49
C ALA A 840 15.92 3.95 11.97
N PHE A 841 15.05 3.04 11.50
CA PHE A 841 14.91 2.72 10.09
C PHE A 841 14.40 3.93 9.29
N LYS A 842 15.13 4.25 8.23
CA LYS A 842 14.81 5.25 7.21
C LYS A 842 14.83 4.57 5.85
N GLU A 843 14.11 5.11 4.87
CA GLU A 843 14.30 4.64 3.49
C GLU A 843 15.79 4.82 3.09
N PRO A 844 16.45 3.75 2.62
CA PRO A 844 17.79 3.89 2.08
C PRO A 844 17.72 4.74 0.81
N LYS A 845 18.15 6.01 0.92
CA LYS A 845 18.37 6.89 -0.25
C LYS A 845 19.14 6.11 -1.33
N GLN A 846 18.85 6.42 -2.59
CA GLN A 846 19.39 5.70 -3.75
C GLN A 846 20.94 5.77 -3.78
N LEU A 847 21.56 4.80 -3.11
CA LEU A 847 23.00 4.64 -3.00
C LEU A 847 23.48 3.94 -4.26
N TRP A 848 24.20 4.68 -5.09
CA TRP A 848 24.92 4.16 -6.24
C TRP A 848 26.09 3.28 -5.77
N GLU A 849 25.78 2.05 -5.36
CA GLU A 849 26.76 1.02 -5.00
C GLU A 849 27.47 0.52 -6.27
N MET A 850 28.38 1.34 -6.81
CA MET A 850 29.23 0.98 -7.94
C MET A 850 30.16 -0.18 -7.54
N ARG A 851 29.95 -1.35 -8.17
CA ARG A 851 30.76 -2.54 -7.96
C ARG A 851 31.70 -2.73 -9.13
N PHE A 852 32.98 -2.58 -8.85
CA PHE A 852 34.07 -2.83 -9.77
C PHE A 852 34.46 -4.31 -9.67
N ASP A 853 34.45 -5.03 -10.79
CA ASP A 853 35.06 -6.34 -10.86
C ASP A 853 36.60 -6.20 -10.76
N PRO A 854 37.30 -7.09 -10.03
CA PRO A 854 38.74 -6.97 -9.86
C PRO A 854 39.48 -7.38 -11.14
N MET A 855 40.00 -6.38 -11.87
CA MET A 855 40.80 -6.61 -13.09
C MET A 855 41.99 -7.54 -12.79
N PRO A 856 42.26 -8.55 -13.64
CA PRO A 856 43.40 -9.43 -13.46
C PRO A 856 44.73 -8.70 -13.64
N PRO A 857 45.85 -9.23 -13.11
CA PRO A 857 47.18 -8.77 -13.50
C PRO A 857 47.34 -8.89 -15.02
N LEU A 858 47.62 -7.76 -15.68
CA LEU A 858 47.84 -7.70 -17.13
C LEU A 858 49.34 -7.70 -17.43
N LEU A 859 49.76 -8.61 -18.29
CA LEU A 859 51.05 -8.59 -18.97
C LEU A 859 50.79 -8.29 -20.46
N PHE A 860 50.79 -7.02 -20.81
CA PHE A 860 50.40 -6.52 -22.14
C PHE A 860 51.59 -5.89 -22.87
N GLY A 861 51.82 -6.28 -24.12
CA GLY A 861 52.79 -5.62 -25.01
C GLY A 861 53.44 -6.55 -26.04
N THR A 862 54.17 -5.97 -26.99
CA THR A 862 54.86 -6.71 -28.06
C THR A 862 56.01 -7.54 -27.51
N GLY A 863 55.92 -8.87 -27.60
CA GLY A 863 56.97 -9.81 -27.19
C GLY A 863 56.93 -10.27 -25.73
N VAL A 864 55.93 -9.84 -24.96
CA VAL A 864 55.77 -10.17 -23.53
C VAL A 864 55.49 -11.66 -23.29
N ILE A 865 55.06 -12.42 -24.31
CA ILE A 865 54.83 -13.87 -24.20
C ILE A 865 56.08 -14.62 -23.70
N ARG A 866 57.28 -14.07 -23.95
CA ARG A 866 58.57 -14.62 -23.50
C ARG A 866 58.72 -14.65 -21.97
N LEU A 867 57.97 -13.81 -21.25
CA LEU A 867 57.97 -13.74 -19.78
C LEU A 867 56.94 -14.71 -19.14
N LEU A 868 56.11 -15.39 -19.94
CA LEU A 868 55.07 -16.30 -19.45
C LEU A 868 55.61 -17.33 -18.45
N GLY A 869 56.75 -17.94 -18.73
CA GLY A 869 57.33 -18.98 -17.86
C GLY A 869 57.76 -18.45 -16.48
N GLU A 870 58.25 -17.21 -16.40
CA GLU A 870 58.55 -16.54 -15.13
C GLU A 870 57.27 -16.28 -14.33
N ARG A 871 56.23 -15.75 -14.98
CA ARG A 871 54.94 -15.44 -14.33
C ARG A 871 54.18 -16.71 -13.89
N THR A 872 54.22 -17.76 -14.70
CA THR A 872 53.64 -19.07 -14.37
C THR A 872 54.32 -19.65 -13.12
N LYS A 873 55.64 -19.45 -12.97
CA LYS A 873 56.40 -19.82 -11.76
C LYS A 873 56.02 -18.98 -10.54
N GLN A 874 55.75 -17.68 -10.71
CA GLN A 874 55.27 -16.79 -9.64
C GLN A 874 53.89 -17.20 -9.13
N LEU A 875 53.02 -17.73 -10.00
CA LEU A 875 51.74 -18.36 -9.63
C LEU A 875 51.88 -19.75 -8.96
N LYS A 876 53.12 -20.22 -8.73
CA LYS A 876 53.47 -21.50 -8.07
C LYS A 876 53.06 -22.76 -8.84
N ILE A 877 52.67 -22.63 -10.10
CA ILE A 877 52.32 -23.74 -11.00
C ILE A 877 53.60 -24.52 -11.34
N LYS A 878 53.55 -25.85 -11.21
CA LYS A 878 54.65 -26.78 -11.56
C LYS A 878 54.32 -27.59 -12.82
N LYS A 879 53.05 -27.89 -13.06
CA LYS A 879 52.57 -28.55 -14.27
C LYS A 879 51.27 -27.92 -14.75
N ALA A 880 51.35 -27.17 -15.84
CA ALA A 880 50.18 -26.57 -16.47
C ALA A 880 49.43 -27.57 -17.37
N LEU A 881 48.11 -27.45 -17.48
CA LEU A 881 47.36 -27.93 -18.65
C LEU A 881 47.14 -26.77 -19.62
N LEU A 882 47.69 -26.88 -20.82
CA LEU A 882 47.49 -25.93 -21.92
C LEU A 882 46.25 -26.31 -22.71
N ILE A 883 45.22 -25.47 -22.66
CA ILE A 883 43.94 -25.60 -23.35
C ILE A 883 43.96 -24.69 -24.57
N ALA A 884 43.74 -25.24 -25.76
CA ALA A 884 43.81 -24.50 -27.01
C ALA A 884 42.87 -25.05 -28.09
N ASP A 885 42.62 -24.24 -29.11
CA ASP A 885 41.89 -24.66 -30.30
C ASP A 885 42.78 -25.42 -31.31
N PRO A 886 42.19 -26.19 -32.25
CA PRO A 886 42.94 -26.95 -33.25
C PRO A 886 43.80 -26.11 -34.20
N ILE A 887 43.56 -24.80 -34.32
CA ILE A 887 44.35 -23.91 -35.20
C ILE A 887 45.65 -23.53 -34.50
N MET A 888 45.61 -23.19 -33.21
CA MET A 888 46.83 -22.93 -32.41
C MET A 888 47.73 -24.17 -32.26
N GLY A 889 47.14 -25.37 -32.28
CA GLY A 889 47.89 -26.62 -32.45
C GLY A 889 48.59 -26.70 -33.81
N LYS A 890 47.86 -26.52 -34.91
CA LYS A 890 48.38 -26.60 -36.29
C LYS A 890 49.41 -25.53 -36.65
N LEU A 891 49.32 -24.34 -36.03
CA LEU A 891 50.31 -23.27 -36.17
C LEU A 891 51.58 -23.49 -35.34
N GLY A 892 51.63 -24.54 -34.50
CA GLY A 892 52.76 -24.84 -33.61
C GLY A 892 52.90 -23.91 -32.41
N THR A 893 51.95 -22.98 -32.21
CA THR A 893 51.94 -22.00 -31.12
C THR A 893 51.90 -22.69 -29.76
N THR A 894 51.13 -23.77 -29.62
CA THR A 894 51.13 -24.60 -28.40
C THR A 894 52.52 -25.11 -28.06
N GLY A 895 53.26 -25.65 -29.05
CA GLY A 895 54.64 -26.11 -28.90
C GLY A 895 55.66 -25.00 -28.64
N GLU A 896 55.39 -23.75 -29.00
CA GLU A 896 56.17 -22.59 -28.53
C GLU A 896 55.92 -22.32 -27.03
N ILE A 897 54.66 -22.27 -26.61
CA ILE A 897 54.29 -22.09 -25.20
C ILE A 897 54.91 -23.19 -24.32
N GLN A 898 54.84 -24.45 -24.72
CA GLN A 898 55.47 -25.55 -23.98
C GLN A 898 56.98 -25.35 -23.79
N ARG A 899 57.70 -24.91 -24.84
CA ARG A 899 59.16 -24.62 -24.76
C ARG A 899 59.49 -23.41 -23.89
N ILE A 900 58.57 -22.44 -23.72
CA ILE A 900 58.74 -21.30 -22.80
C ILE A 900 58.56 -21.75 -21.33
N LEU A 901 57.60 -22.63 -21.08
CA LEU A 901 57.34 -23.23 -19.76
C LEU A 901 58.47 -24.16 -19.33
N GLU A 902 58.91 -25.06 -20.22
CA GLU A 902 60.00 -26.01 -20.00
C GLU A 902 61.31 -25.32 -19.59
N LYS A 903 61.70 -24.25 -20.31
CA LYS A 903 62.85 -23.40 -19.98
C LYS A 903 62.80 -22.76 -18.58
N SER A 904 61.61 -22.66 -17.99
CA SER A 904 61.40 -22.10 -16.65
C SER A 904 61.33 -23.17 -15.54
N GLY A 905 61.40 -24.45 -15.92
CA GLY A 905 61.25 -25.61 -15.05
C GLY A 905 59.80 -26.03 -14.80
N ILE A 906 58.89 -25.75 -15.74
CA ILE A 906 57.45 -25.99 -15.61
C ILE A 906 57.04 -27.04 -16.64
N ALA A 907 56.47 -28.15 -16.19
CA ALA A 907 55.94 -29.19 -17.06
C ALA A 907 54.62 -28.75 -17.71
N SER A 908 54.23 -29.38 -18.82
CA SER A 908 52.95 -29.10 -19.47
C SER A 908 52.32 -30.37 -20.05
N ALA A 909 50.99 -30.43 -19.98
CA ALA A 909 50.13 -31.27 -20.81
C ALA A 909 49.34 -30.37 -21.77
N VAL A 910 48.76 -30.93 -22.84
CA VAL A 910 48.03 -30.17 -23.86
C VAL A 910 46.67 -30.80 -24.14
N PHE A 911 45.64 -29.96 -24.25
CA PHE A 911 44.35 -30.25 -24.86
C PHE A 911 44.16 -29.26 -26.01
N SER A 912 44.23 -29.71 -27.26
CA SER A 912 44.23 -28.86 -28.46
C SER A 912 42.92 -28.92 -29.26
N ASP A 913 41.87 -29.50 -28.69
CA ASP A 913 40.68 -29.92 -29.42
C ASP A 913 39.44 -29.10 -29.05
N VAL A 914 39.62 -27.86 -28.58
CA VAL A 914 38.52 -26.97 -28.21
C VAL A 914 37.65 -26.62 -29.41
N GLU A 915 36.36 -26.96 -29.33
CA GLU A 915 35.34 -26.58 -30.31
C GLU A 915 34.89 -25.11 -30.09
N PRO A 916 34.49 -24.38 -31.15
CA PRO A 916 33.81 -23.09 -30.98
C PRO A 916 32.53 -23.26 -30.14
N ASP A 917 32.32 -22.34 -29.19
CA ASP A 917 31.26 -22.42 -28.19
C ASP A 917 31.30 -23.75 -27.39
N PRO A 918 32.30 -23.95 -26.51
CA PRO A 918 32.72 -25.26 -26.04
C PRO A 918 31.60 -25.98 -25.27
N PRO A 919 31.33 -27.26 -25.56
CA PRO A 919 30.22 -28.00 -24.96
C PRO A 919 30.59 -28.60 -23.59
N VAL A 920 29.59 -28.85 -22.74
CA VAL A 920 29.78 -29.41 -21.39
C VAL A 920 30.66 -30.68 -21.38
N GLU A 921 30.48 -31.55 -22.36
CA GLU A 921 31.21 -32.82 -22.51
C GLU A 921 32.70 -32.60 -22.82
N GLU A 922 33.08 -31.46 -23.38
CA GLU A 922 34.48 -31.07 -23.57
C GLU A 922 35.11 -30.60 -22.26
N ILE A 923 34.39 -29.80 -21.47
CA ILE A 923 34.81 -29.35 -20.14
C ILE A 923 35.04 -30.55 -19.20
N GLU A 924 34.21 -31.60 -19.31
CA GLU A 924 34.43 -32.87 -18.62
C GLU A 924 35.76 -33.54 -19.05
N LYS A 925 36.07 -33.62 -20.36
CA LYS A 925 37.34 -34.19 -20.86
C LYS A 925 38.55 -33.40 -20.34
N ILE A 926 38.52 -32.07 -20.43
CA ILE A 926 39.59 -31.19 -19.93
C ILE A 926 39.77 -31.41 -18.42
N GLY A 927 38.66 -31.45 -17.67
CA GLY A 927 38.68 -31.72 -16.23
C GLY A 927 39.09 -33.14 -15.84
N GLN A 928 38.99 -34.13 -16.73
CA GLN A 928 39.55 -35.47 -16.54
C GLN A 928 41.05 -35.46 -16.80
N LEU A 929 41.50 -34.90 -17.92
CA LEU A 929 42.91 -34.82 -18.31
C LEU A 929 43.75 -34.08 -17.25
N TYR A 930 43.25 -32.94 -16.75
CA TYR A 930 43.89 -32.19 -15.65
C TYR A 930 44.20 -33.07 -14.42
N ARG A 931 43.26 -33.95 -14.05
CA ARG A 931 43.39 -34.87 -12.90
C ARG A 931 44.28 -36.08 -13.19
N GLN A 932 44.20 -36.63 -14.41
CA GLN A 932 45.07 -37.74 -14.86
C GLN A 932 46.53 -37.30 -14.92
N GLU A 933 46.81 -36.16 -15.54
CA GLU A 933 48.15 -35.60 -15.72
C GLU A 933 48.72 -34.96 -14.44
N LYS A 934 47.91 -34.81 -13.38
CA LYS A 934 48.25 -34.17 -12.10
C LYS A 934 48.75 -32.73 -12.29
N CYS A 935 48.02 -31.96 -13.11
CA CYS A 935 48.26 -30.54 -13.29
C CYS A 935 47.87 -29.74 -12.04
N ASP A 936 48.57 -28.63 -11.80
CA ASP A 936 48.33 -27.70 -10.68
C ASP A 936 48.04 -26.25 -11.14
N GLY A 937 47.91 -26.04 -12.45
CA GLY A 937 47.44 -24.79 -13.05
C GLY A 937 46.92 -24.97 -14.48
N LEU A 938 46.24 -23.95 -14.99
CA LEU A 938 45.61 -23.91 -16.31
C LEU A 938 46.19 -22.77 -17.15
N ILE A 939 46.37 -22.99 -18.45
CA ILE A 939 46.73 -21.95 -19.42
C ILE A 939 45.77 -22.09 -20.61
N ALA A 940 44.97 -21.07 -20.87
CA ALA A 940 44.09 -21.00 -22.04
C ALA A 940 44.74 -20.16 -23.15
N LEU A 941 44.95 -20.76 -24.31
CA LEU A 941 45.55 -20.15 -25.50
C LEU A 941 44.56 -20.24 -26.66
N GLY A 942 43.95 -19.13 -27.04
CA GLY A 942 43.02 -19.11 -28.18
C GLY A 942 42.12 -17.88 -28.19
N GLY A 943 41.02 -17.97 -28.93
CA GLY A 943 39.92 -17.00 -28.86
C GLY A 943 39.05 -17.19 -27.61
N GLY A 944 37.90 -16.51 -27.58
CA GLY A 944 36.95 -16.56 -26.46
C GLY A 944 36.61 -17.99 -26.03
N SER A 945 36.31 -18.89 -26.97
CA SER A 945 35.99 -20.30 -26.69
C SER A 945 37.08 -21.03 -25.90
N SER A 946 38.36 -20.85 -26.23
CA SER A 946 39.47 -21.49 -25.49
C SER A 946 39.63 -20.92 -24.08
N MET A 947 39.38 -19.62 -23.89
CA MET A 947 39.42 -18.96 -22.58
C MET A 947 38.22 -19.36 -21.71
N ASP A 948 37.03 -19.43 -22.29
CA ASP A 948 35.80 -19.87 -21.62
C ASP A 948 35.87 -21.35 -21.24
N ALA A 949 36.45 -22.20 -22.10
CA ALA A 949 36.79 -23.58 -21.77
C ALA A 949 37.78 -23.67 -20.59
N GLY A 950 38.79 -22.79 -20.56
CA GLY A 950 39.74 -22.68 -19.44
C GLY A 950 39.06 -22.27 -18.11
N LYS A 951 38.17 -21.28 -18.15
CA LYS A 951 37.36 -20.83 -17.00
C LYS A 951 36.41 -21.92 -16.50
N ALA A 952 35.71 -22.59 -17.40
CA ALA A 952 34.81 -23.68 -17.07
C ALA A 952 35.57 -24.91 -16.55
N ALA A 953 36.75 -25.21 -17.08
CA ALA A 953 37.64 -26.23 -16.54
C ALA A 953 38.12 -25.89 -15.13
N ALA A 954 38.44 -24.63 -14.85
CA ALA A 954 38.81 -24.15 -13.50
C ALA A 954 37.70 -24.40 -12.47
N ILE A 955 36.44 -24.17 -12.85
CA ILE A 955 35.26 -24.58 -12.06
C ILE A 955 35.23 -26.11 -11.95
N ARG A 956 35.32 -26.83 -13.06
CA ARG A 956 35.07 -28.27 -13.12
C ARG A 956 36.02 -29.12 -12.28
N VAL A 957 37.26 -28.67 -12.09
CA VAL A 957 38.27 -29.36 -11.26
C VAL A 957 38.27 -28.93 -9.79
N SER A 958 37.61 -27.81 -9.44
CA SER A 958 37.52 -27.29 -8.06
C SER A 958 36.16 -27.51 -7.40
N GLN A 959 35.08 -27.55 -8.17
CA GLN A 959 33.71 -27.70 -7.69
C GLN A 959 33.13 -29.10 -8.02
N SER A 960 32.04 -29.47 -7.34
CA SER A 960 31.26 -30.69 -7.57
C SER A 960 29.88 -30.39 -8.15
N GLY A 961 29.23 -31.40 -8.74
CA GLY A 961 28.00 -31.26 -9.54
C GLY A 961 28.27 -31.08 -11.04
N PRO A 962 27.23 -31.19 -11.88
CA PRO A 962 27.34 -31.00 -13.33
C PRO A 962 27.46 -29.52 -13.69
N MET A 963 28.10 -29.20 -14.83
CA MET A 963 28.39 -27.82 -15.24
C MET A 963 27.16 -26.91 -15.34
N THR A 964 26.00 -27.50 -15.65
CA THR A 964 24.71 -26.82 -15.77
C THR A 964 24.22 -26.19 -14.46
N GLU A 965 24.75 -26.59 -13.31
CA GLU A 965 24.43 -25.97 -12.02
C GLU A 965 25.10 -24.61 -11.79
N PHE A 966 26.15 -24.27 -12.56
CA PHE A 966 26.87 -23.00 -12.46
C PHE A 966 26.27 -21.92 -13.38
N GLU A 967 25.20 -22.24 -14.11
CA GLU A 967 24.46 -21.33 -14.98
C GLU A 967 24.04 -20.02 -14.27
N ALA A 968 24.25 -18.88 -14.92
CA ALA A 968 24.04 -17.56 -14.35
C ALA A 968 22.56 -17.22 -14.18
N ALA A 969 21.69 -17.70 -15.08
CA ALA A 969 20.23 -17.64 -14.94
C ALA A 969 19.72 -18.44 -13.71
N MET A 970 20.57 -19.28 -13.13
CA MET A 970 20.34 -20.01 -11.88
C MET A 970 21.01 -19.37 -10.66
N GLY A 971 21.69 -18.23 -10.82
CA GLY A 971 22.58 -17.71 -9.78
C GLY A 971 23.69 -18.71 -9.43
N GLY A 972 24.03 -19.64 -10.33
CA GLY A 972 25.02 -20.71 -10.13
C GLY A 972 26.43 -20.18 -9.82
N GLY A 973 26.72 -18.93 -10.21
CA GLY A 973 27.90 -18.18 -9.76
C GLY A 973 28.03 -18.08 -8.23
N GLY A 974 26.90 -18.12 -7.50
CA GLY A 974 26.87 -18.18 -6.03
C GLY A 974 27.35 -19.52 -5.45
N LYS A 975 27.39 -20.60 -6.25
CA LYS A 975 27.94 -21.91 -5.86
C LYS A 975 29.46 -21.97 -5.98
N ILE A 976 30.05 -21.27 -6.95
CA ILE A 976 31.49 -21.26 -7.20
C ILE A 976 32.21 -20.67 -5.97
N LYS A 977 33.00 -21.49 -5.26
CA LYS A 977 33.79 -21.06 -4.09
C LYS A 977 35.30 -21.14 -4.36
N PRO A 978 36.10 -20.22 -3.83
CA PRO A 978 37.55 -20.40 -3.75
C PRO A 978 37.91 -21.53 -2.76
N PRO A 979 39.08 -22.19 -2.90
CA PRO A 979 40.13 -21.90 -3.87
C PRO A 979 39.83 -22.42 -5.28
N MET A 980 40.23 -21.64 -6.27
CA MET A 980 40.23 -22.01 -7.69
C MET A 980 41.67 -22.35 -8.11
N PRO A 981 41.90 -23.22 -9.11
CA PRO A 981 43.23 -23.40 -9.67
C PRO A 981 43.70 -22.11 -10.36
N PRO A 982 45.01 -21.78 -10.34
CA PRO A 982 45.54 -20.66 -11.11
C PRO A 982 45.26 -20.83 -12.61
N LEU A 983 44.72 -19.79 -13.25
CA LEU A 983 44.39 -19.74 -14.68
C LEU A 983 45.13 -18.59 -15.34
N ILE A 984 45.83 -18.86 -16.45
CA ILE A 984 46.44 -17.84 -17.30
C ILE A 984 45.67 -17.80 -18.63
N CYS A 985 45.21 -16.63 -19.07
CA CYS A 985 44.61 -16.45 -20.39
C CYS A 985 45.59 -15.77 -21.36
N ILE A 986 45.64 -16.27 -22.60
CA ILE A 986 46.51 -15.82 -23.67
C ILE A 986 45.65 -15.63 -24.94
N PRO A 987 45.06 -14.43 -25.15
CA PRO A 987 44.16 -14.20 -26.27
C PRO A 987 44.92 -14.24 -27.60
N THR A 988 44.44 -15.06 -28.53
CA THR A 988 44.94 -15.12 -29.92
C THR A 988 44.09 -14.26 -30.86
N THR A 989 42.96 -13.74 -30.36
CA THR A 989 42.01 -12.88 -31.09
C THR A 989 41.63 -11.65 -30.28
N SER A 990 41.60 -10.48 -30.92
CA SER A 990 41.09 -9.23 -30.31
C SER A 990 39.58 -9.09 -30.55
N GLY A 991 38.77 -9.55 -29.59
CA GLY A 991 37.30 -9.54 -29.63
C GLY A 991 36.67 -9.59 -28.23
N THR A 992 36.25 -10.78 -27.80
CA THR A 992 35.47 -11.05 -26.57
C THR A 992 35.96 -10.47 -25.23
N GLY A 993 37.25 -10.15 -25.09
CA GLY A 993 37.84 -9.73 -23.81
C GLY A 993 37.72 -10.77 -22.68
N SER A 994 37.58 -12.06 -23.00
CA SER A 994 37.45 -13.12 -21.97
C SER A 994 38.70 -13.24 -21.08
N GLU A 995 39.85 -12.73 -21.51
CA GLU A 995 41.05 -12.59 -20.70
C GLU A 995 40.90 -11.66 -19.48
N VAL A 996 39.89 -10.77 -19.45
CA VAL A 996 39.64 -9.81 -18.35
C VAL A 996 38.27 -9.91 -17.70
N ASN A 997 37.28 -10.54 -18.34
CA ASN A 997 35.88 -10.48 -17.93
C ASN A 997 35.46 -11.61 -16.94
N THR A 998 34.32 -11.44 -16.26
CA THR A 998 33.76 -12.39 -15.26
C THR A 998 32.96 -13.56 -15.84
N TYR A 999 32.98 -13.73 -17.16
CA TYR A 999 32.02 -14.55 -17.92
C TYR A 999 32.67 -15.81 -18.52
N ALA A 1000 31.87 -16.83 -18.76
CA ALA A 1000 32.19 -17.93 -19.68
C ALA A 1000 30.90 -18.46 -20.34
N ILE A 1001 30.91 -18.67 -21.65
CA ILE A 1001 29.79 -19.19 -22.45
C ILE A 1001 30.04 -20.67 -22.77
N ILE A 1002 29.12 -21.54 -22.35
CA ILE A 1002 29.20 -22.99 -22.50
C ILE A 1002 27.98 -23.51 -23.26
N THR A 1003 28.19 -24.45 -24.18
CA THR A 1003 27.10 -25.08 -24.94
C THR A 1003 26.54 -26.28 -24.18
N ASP A 1004 25.22 -26.29 -24.02
CA ASP A 1004 24.44 -27.40 -23.49
C ASP A 1004 23.71 -28.08 -24.66
N ARG A 1005 24.25 -29.23 -25.08
CA ARG A 1005 23.74 -30.01 -26.21
C ARG A 1005 22.42 -30.71 -25.89
N GLU A 1006 22.21 -31.10 -24.64
CA GLU A 1006 20.98 -31.75 -24.17
C GLU A 1006 19.80 -30.77 -24.15
N ARG A 1007 20.02 -29.55 -23.64
CA ARG A 1007 19.02 -28.48 -23.59
C ARG A 1007 19.02 -27.59 -24.85
N SER A 1008 19.79 -27.96 -25.89
CA SER A 1008 19.94 -27.25 -27.18
C SER A 1008 20.13 -25.73 -27.06
N LYS A 1009 20.95 -25.29 -26.11
CA LYS A 1009 21.18 -23.87 -25.81
C LYS A 1009 22.62 -23.57 -25.42
N LYS A 1010 23.02 -22.31 -25.53
CA LYS A 1010 24.18 -21.78 -24.79
C LYS A 1010 23.72 -21.37 -23.39
N PHE A 1011 24.60 -21.48 -22.40
CA PHE A 1011 24.39 -20.87 -21.09
C PHE A 1011 25.63 -20.11 -20.64
N LEU A 1012 25.37 -19.01 -19.94
CA LEU A 1012 26.39 -18.14 -19.38
C LEU A 1012 26.73 -18.60 -17.96
N ILE A 1013 28.00 -18.56 -17.59
CA ILE A 1013 28.48 -18.62 -16.21
C ILE A 1013 29.02 -17.23 -15.85
N ILE A 1014 28.66 -16.70 -14.68
CA ILE A 1014 29.17 -15.41 -14.16
C ILE A 1014 29.81 -15.66 -12.81
N SER A 1015 31.10 -15.33 -12.66
CA SER A 1015 31.72 -15.24 -11.33
C SER A 1015 33.03 -14.44 -11.33
N ARG A 1016 33.21 -13.59 -10.32
CA ARG A 1016 34.51 -12.97 -10.01
C ARG A 1016 35.63 -13.98 -9.70
N TYR A 1017 35.29 -15.24 -9.43
CA TYR A 1017 36.25 -16.31 -9.16
C TYR A 1017 36.77 -17.02 -10.42
N ILE A 1018 36.22 -16.73 -11.62
CA ILE A 1018 36.76 -17.18 -12.91
C ILE A 1018 37.48 -16.09 -13.70
N ILE A 1019 37.72 -14.92 -13.08
CA ILE A 1019 38.69 -13.96 -13.63
C ILE A 1019 40.08 -14.62 -13.59
N PRO A 1020 40.88 -14.55 -14.68
CA PRO A 1020 42.20 -15.18 -14.72
C PRO A 1020 43.15 -14.68 -13.62
N SER A 1021 44.07 -15.53 -13.18
CA SER A 1021 45.16 -15.15 -12.28
C SER A 1021 46.23 -14.29 -12.97
N LEU A 1022 46.25 -14.31 -14.31
CA LEU A 1022 47.09 -13.49 -15.19
C LEU A 1022 46.47 -13.47 -16.59
N ALA A 1023 46.49 -12.33 -17.26
CA ALA A 1023 46.28 -12.24 -18.71
C ALA A 1023 47.61 -11.87 -19.39
N VAL A 1024 48.00 -12.60 -20.44
CA VAL A 1024 49.23 -12.37 -21.22
C VAL A 1024 48.85 -12.02 -22.66
N ILE A 1025 48.79 -10.72 -22.95
CA ILE A 1025 48.32 -10.18 -24.22
C ILE A 1025 49.53 -9.72 -25.05
N ASP A 1026 49.85 -10.46 -26.10
CA ASP A 1026 50.98 -10.18 -27.00
C ASP A 1026 50.46 -10.01 -28.44
N PRO A 1027 50.41 -8.79 -29.00
CA PRO A 1027 49.84 -8.54 -30.33
C PRO A 1027 50.49 -9.34 -31.46
N ASN A 1028 51.73 -9.83 -31.30
CA ASN A 1028 52.38 -10.72 -32.27
C ASN A 1028 51.58 -12.00 -32.51
N ILE A 1029 50.85 -12.50 -31.50
CA ILE A 1029 50.06 -13.72 -31.59
C ILE A 1029 48.81 -13.48 -32.46
N THR A 1030 48.18 -12.31 -32.33
CA THR A 1030 47.01 -11.90 -33.15
C THR A 1030 47.35 -11.63 -34.61
N ARG A 1031 48.64 -11.49 -34.95
CA ARG A 1031 49.13 -11.22 -36.31
C ARG A 1031 48.68 -12.27 -37.33
N THR A 1032 48.59 -13.53 -36.92
CA THR A 1032 48.21 -14.66 -37.79
C THR A 1032 46.71 -14.74 -38.09
N MET A 1033 45.88 -13.89 -37.49
CA MET A 1033 44.45 -13.82 -37.82
C MET A 1033 44.24 -13.42 -39.30
N PRO A 1034 43.48 -14.18 -40.10
CA PRO A 1034 43.04 -13.77 -41.42
C PRO A 1034 42.25 -12.45 -41.40
N LYS A 1035 42.16 -11.77 -42.55
CA LYS A 1035 41.40 -10.50 -42.69
C LYS A 1035 39.96 -10.62 -42.20
N GLY A 1036 39.24 -11.67 -42.63
CA GLY A 1036 37.84 -11.90 -42.23
C GLY A 1036 37.68 -12.07 -40.72
N LEU A 1037 38.51 -12.92 -40.10
CA LEU A 1037 38.50 -13.10 -38.65
C LEU A 1037 38.83 -11.80 -37.91
N THR A 1038 39.82 -11.04 -38.38
CA THR A 1038 40.18 -9.73 -37.80
C THR A 1038 39.01 -8.75 -37.85
N ALA A 1039 38.24 -8.74 -38.95
CA ALA A 1039 37.04 -7.92 -39.07
C ALA A 1039 35.93 -8.38 -38.12
N GLU A 1040 35.64 -9.69 -38.09
CA GLU A 1040 34.60 -10.27 -37.25
C GLU A 1040 34.88 -10.06 -35.74
N THR A 1041 36.10 -10.33 -35.26
CA THR A 1041 36.43 -10.09 -33.84
C THR A 1041 36.54 -8.60 -33.51
N GLY A 1042 36.91 -7.76 -34.48
CA GLY A 1042 36.88 -6.31 -34.28
C GLY A 1042 35.47 -5.74 -34.09
N VAL A 1043 34.46 -6.33 -34.73
CA VAL A 1043 33.04 -5.96 -34.55
C VAL A 1043 32.43 -6.59 -33.30
N ASP A 1044 32.89 -7.78 -32.91
CA ASP A 1044 32.61 -8.38 -31.59
C ASP A 1044 33.05 -7.44 -30.45
N ALA A 1045 34.30 -6.95 -30.45
CA ALA A 1045 34.75 -5.92 -29.50
C ALA A 1045 33.91 -4.63 -29.58
N LEU A 1046 33.56 -4.18 -30.80
CA LEU A 1046 32.77 -2.96 -31.02
C LEU A 1046 31.36 -3.06 -30.43
N ALA A 1047 30.72 -4.22 -30.55
CA ALA A 1047 29.40 -4.48 -29.99
C ALA A 1047 29.44 -4.47 -28.46
N HIS A 1048 30.42 -5.14 -27.85
CA HIS A 1048 30.64 -5.07 -26.39
C HIS A 1048 30.84 -3.63 -25.90
N CYS A 1049 31.62 -2.81 -26.62
CA CYS A 1049 31.83 -1.40 -26.29
C CYS A 1049 30.54 -0.55 -26.43
N ILE A 1050 29.79 -0.68 -27.53
CA ILE A 1050 28.60 0.13 -27.82
C ILE A 1050 27.42 -0.26 -26.91
N GLU A 1051 27.14 -1.56 -26.77
CA GLU A 1051 26.04 -2.03 -25.91
C GLU A 1051 26.38 -1.84 -24.43
N GLY A 1052 27.64 -2.12 -24.04
CA GLY A 1052 28.19 -1.82 -22.71
C GLY A 1052 28.23 -0.33 -22.37
N TYR A 1053 28.24 0.58 -23.35
CA TYR A 1053 28.13 2.02 -23.08
C TYR A 1053 26.71 2.38 -22.57
N VAL A 1054 25.66 1.92 -23.25
CA VAL A 1054 24.28 2.38 -23.02
C VAL A 1054 23.41 1.44 -22.18
N SER A 1055 23.84 0.19 -21.95
CA SER A 1055 23.11 -0.87 -21.23
C SER A 1055 22.45 -0.41 -19.93
N LYS A 1056 21.27 -0.97 -19.65
CA LYS A 1056 20.45 -0.69 -18.48
C LYS A 1056 20.53 -1.73 -17.35
N ILE A 1057 21.32 -2.81 -17.48
CA ILE A 1057 21.51 -3.78 -16.37
C ILE A 1057 22.16 -3.08 -15.16
N THR A 1058 23.22 -2.30 -15.40
CA THR A 1058 23.86 -1.43 -14.41
C THR A 1058 23.77 0.02 -14.90
N PRO A 1059 22.62 0.70 -14.75
CA PRO A 1059 22.27 1.87 -15.58
C PRO A 1059 23.21 3.07 -15.40
N PHE A 1060 23.82 3.24 -14.22
CA PHE A 1060 24.87 4.23 -13.95
C PHE A 1060 26.17 3.52 -13.57
N HIS A 1061 27.13 3.49 -14.51
CA HIS A 1061 28.50 3.04 -14.24
C HIS A 1061 29.51 3.81 -15.10
N PRO A 1062 29.83 5.08 -14.76
CA PRO A 1062 30.67 5.96 -15.60
C PRO A 1062 32.06 5.39 -15.91
N TYR A 1063 32.59 4.49 -15.07
CA TYR A 1063 33.85 3.78 -15.36
C TYR A 1063 33.73 2.82 -16.55
N TYR A 1064 32.71 1.94 -16.56
CA TYR A 1064 32.50 1.00 -17.68
C TYR A 1064 32.07 1.72 -18.96
N ALA A 1065 31.29 2.79 -18.84
CA ALA A 1065 30.97 3.66 -19.98
C ALA A 1065 32.23 4.38 -20.52
N GLY A 1066 33.12 4.85 -19.65
CA GLY A 1066 34.40 5.46 -20.06
C GLY A 1066 35.28 4.49 -20.87
N LEU A 1067 35.38 3.23 -20.44
CA LEU A 1067 36.08 2.18 -21.18
C LEU A 1067 35.39 1.85 -22.51
N GLY A 1068 34.07 1.69 -22.54
CA GLY A 1068 33.32 1.47 -23.78
C GLY A 1068 33.60 2.55 -24.83
N LEU A 1069 33.56 3.83 -24.44
CA LEU A 1069 33.87 4.96 -25.32
C LEU A 1069 35.33 4.97 -25.80
N ALA A 1070 36.28 4.55 -24.94
CA ALA A 1070 37.69 4.40 -25.31
C ALA A 1070 37.90 3.27 -26.33
N GLY A 1071 37.27 2.11 -26.12
CA GLY A 1071 37.32 0.98 -27.04
C GLY A 1071 36.76 1.31 -28.43
N VAL A 1072 35.61 1.99 -28.51
CA VAL A 1072 35.06 2.46 -29.81
C VAL A 1072 36.03 3.38 -30.54
N LYS A 1073 36.69 4.31 -29.83
CA LYS A 1073 37.70 5.21 -30.39
C LYS A 1073 38.91 4.46 -30.95
N LEU A 1074 39.39 3.45 -30.22
CA LEU A 1074 40.50 2.59 -30.67
C LEU A 1074 40.10 1.80 -31.92
N ILE A 1075 38.91 1.19 -31.94
CA ILE A 1075 38.42 0.41 -33.09
C ILE A 1075 38.31 1.28 -34.35
N GLY A 1076 37.74 2.50 -34.22
CA GLY A 1076 37.62 3.45 -35.34
C GLY A 1076 38.97 3.85 -35.95
N ASN A 1077 40.00 4.01 -35.11
CA ASN A 1077 41.37 4.30 -35.54
C ASN A 1077 42.08 3.11 -36.21
N SER A 1078 41.73 1.87 -35.86
CA SER A 1078 42.69 0.75 -35.97
C SER A 1078 42.17 -0.48 -36.70
N LEU A 1079 40.87 -0.79 -36.65
CA LEU A 1079 40.33 -2.00 -37.28
C LEU A 1079 40.54 -2.03 -38.80
N ARG A 1080 40.35 -0.89 -39.46
CA ARG A 1080 40.62 -0.69 -40.89
C ARG A 1080 42.09 -0.97 -41.25
N LYS A 1081 43.03 -0.61 -40.36
CA LYS A 1081 44.48 -0.84 -40.55
C LYS A 1081 44.82 -2.32 -40.33
N ALA A 1082 44.39 -2.90 -39.21
CA ALA A 1082 44.64 -4.32 -38.91
C ALA A 1082 44.05 -5.28 -39.96
N CYS A 1083 42.94 -4.91 -40.61
CA CYS A 1083 42.33 -5.63 -41.72
C CYS A 1083 43.01 -5.41 -43.10
N SER A 1084 43.88 -4.41 -43.25
CA SER A 1084 44.58 -4.12 -44.51
C SER A 1084 46.09 -4.41 -44.45
N ASN A 1085 46.69 -4.31 -43.27
CA ASN A 1085 48.08 -4.69 -42.98
C ASN A 1085 48.13 -5.54 -41.69
N PRO A 1086 48.32 -6.87 -41.76
CA PRO A 1086 48.35 -7.72 -40.58
C PRO A 1086 49.58 -7.45 -39.68
N ASP A 1087 50.67 -6.91 -40.24
CA ASP A 1087 51.92 -6.57 -39.57
C ASP A 1087 51.91 -5.18 -38.91
N ASP A 1088 50.82 -4.39 -39.00
CA ASP A 1088 50.67 -3.14 -38.25
C ASP A 1088 50.48 -3.43 -36.76
N MET A 1089 51.60 -3.57 -36.04
CA MET A 1089 51.60 -3.87 -34.60
C MET A 1089 50.99 -2.76 -33.74
N ASN A 1090 50.93 -1.51 -34.22
CA ASN A 1090 50.21 -0.45 -33.51
C ASN A 1090 48.70 -0.69 -33.62
N ALA A 1091 48.20 -0.96 -34.82
CA ALA A 1091 46.79 -1.30 -35.01
C ALA A 1091 46.39 -2.60 -34.28
N ARG A 1092 47.25 -3.64 -34.28
CA ARG A 1092 47.02 -4.86 -33.49
C ARG A 1092 47.01 -4.57 -31.98
N MET A 1093 47.90 -3.70 -31.47
CA MET A 1093 47.93 -3.27 -30.06
C MET A 1093 46.65 -2.51 -29.68
N GLU A 1094 46.24 -1.52 -30.47
CA GLU A 1094 45.02 -0.74 -30.25
C GLU A 1094 43.77 -1.63 -30.27
N MET A 1095 43.70 -2.62 -31.17
CA MET A 1095 42.62 -3.61 -31.20
C MET A 1095 42.62 -4.55 -29.98
N CYS A 1096 43.79 -4.97 -29.47
CA CYS A 1096 43.87 -5.76 -28.24
C CYS A 1096 43.39 -4.95 -27.02
N MET A 1097 43.80 -3.68 -26.93
CA MET A 1097 43.32 -2.79 -25.87
C MET A 1097 41.80 -2.55 -25.96
N ALA A 1098 41.25 -2.40 -27.17
CA ALA A 1098 39.81 -2.26 -27.36
C ALA A 1098 39.01 -3.52 -26.97
N ALA A 1099 39.56 -4.72 -27.15
CA ALA A 1099 38.96 -5.97 -26.69
C ALA A 1099 38.95 -6.06 -25.15
N ILE A 1100 40.01 -5.56 -24.48
CA ILE A 1100 40.07 -5.42 -23.02
C ILE A 1100 39.02 -4.40 -22.53
N ASP A 1101 38.97 -3.22 -23.15
CA ASP A 1101 37.99 -2.17 -22.83
C ASP A 1101 36.54 -2.67 -23.00
N GLY A 1102 36.25 -3.37 -24.10
CA GLY A 1102 34.96 -4.01 -24.38
C GLY A 1102 34.62 -5.12 -23.37
N GLY A 1103 35.57 -6.01 -23.07
CA GLY A 1103 35.39 -7.09 -22.09
C GLY A 1103 35.11 -6.59 -20.67
N ILE A 1104 35.61 -5.41 -20.28
CA ILE A 1104 35.28 -4.77 -19.00
C ILE A 1104 33.98 -3.96 -19.11
N ALA A 1105 33.73 -3.26 -20.23
CA ALA A 1105 32.48 -2.54 -20.46
C ALA A 1105 31.24 -3.46 -20.45
N PHE A 1106 31.41 -4.72 -20.90
CA PHE A 1106 30.43 -5.80 -20.82
C PHE A 1106 29.93 -6.05 -19.38
N SER A 1107 30.70 -5.78 -18.31
CA SER A 1107 30.16 -5.84 -16.93
C SER A 1107 29.05 -4.81 -16.63
N LYS A 1108 28.74 -3.88 -17.56
CA LYS A 1108 27.51 -3.04 -17.51
C LYS A 1108 26.28 -3.72 -18.15
N GLY A 1109 26.44 -4.83 -18.86
CA GLY A 1109 25.42 -5.56 -19.60
C GLY A 1109 25.43 -5.31 -21.12
N LEU A 1110 24.61 -6.09 -21.85
CA LEU A 1110 24.46 -6.07 -23.31
C LEU A 1110 22.98 -5.90 -23.69
N GLY A 1111 22.68 -5.72 -24.98
CA GLY A 1111 21.34 -5.39 -25.48
C GLY A 1111 20.82 -6.27 -26.62
N LEU A 1112 19.97 -5.68 -27.46
CA LEU A 1112 19.30 -6.38 -28.57
C LEU A 1112 20.28 -6.93 -29.63
N GLY A 1113 21.47 -6.34 -29.79
CA GLY A 1113 22.45 -6.80 -30.78
C GLY A 1113 23.01 -8.17 -30.43
N HIS A 1114 23.46 -8.37 -29.19
CA HIS A 1114 23.86 -9.70 -28.72
C HIS A 1114 22.69 -10.67 -28.64
N ALA A 1115 21.49 -10.24 -28.25
CA ALA A 1115 20.31 -11.11 -28.25
C ALA A 1115 20.02 -11.71 -29.64
N ILE A 1116 20.05 -10.90 -30.70
CA ILE A 1116 19.93 -11.39 -32.08
C ILE A 1116 21.16 -12.24 -32.46
N GLY A 1117 22.37 -11.83 -32.09
CA GLY A 1117 23.61 -12.58 -32.32
C GLY A 1117 23.61 -13.99 -31.69
N HIS A 1118 23.03 -14.16 -30.49
CA HIS A 1118 22.84 -15.45 -29.83
C HIS A 1118 21.87 -16.34 -30.63
N ALA A 1119 20.68 -15.81 -30.96
CA ALA A 1119 19.66 -16.56 -31.68
C ALA A 1119 20.12 -16.97 -33.09
N VAL A 1120 20.82 -16.08 -33.81
CA VAL A 1120 21.39 -16.36 -35.13
C VAL A 1120 22.49 -17.42 -35.05
N GLY A 1121 23.44 -17.30 -34.12
CA GLY A 1121 24.50 -18.29 -33.94
C GLY A 1121 23.96 -19.66 -33.52
N ALA A 1122 22.94 -19.71 -32.66
CA ALA A 1122 22.32 -20.94 -32.19
C ALA A 1122 21.47 -21.67 -33.26
N GLN A 1123 20.72 -20.93 -34.10
CA GLN A 1123 19.83 -21.53 -35.10
C GLN A 1123 20.48 -21.78 -36.47
N TYR A 1124 21.53 -21.01 -36.83
CA TYR A 1124 22.11 -21.02 -38.19
C TYR A 1124 23.63 -21.25 -38.23
N HIS A 1125 24.27 -21.48 -37.07
CA HIS A 1125 25.71 -21.74 -36.94
C HIS A 1125 26.63 -20.66 -37.57
N VAL A 1126 26.15 -19.42 -37.64
CA VAL A 1126 26.92 -18.26 -38.09
C VAL A 1126 27.87 -17.81 -36.98
N SER A 1127 29.09 -17.41 -37.33
CA SER A 1127 30.06 -16.88 -36.37
C SER A 1127 29.54 -15.64 -35.64
N HIS A 1128 29.96 -15.46 -34.37
CA HIS A 1128 29.35 -14.46 -33.49
C HIS A 1128 29.56 -13.02 -34.01
N GLY A 1129 30.80 -12.62 -34.29
CA GLY A 1129 31.12 -11.30 -34.85
C GLY A 1129 30.43 -10.99 -36.20
N LYS A 1130 30.29 -12.00 -37.08
CA LYS A 1130 29.55 -11.86 -38.34
C LYS A 1130 28.03 -11.67 -38.12
N SER A 1131 27.48 -12.32 -37.10
CA SER A 1131 26.08 -12.15 -36.68
C SER A 1131 25.86 -10.78 -36.03
N LEU A 1132 26.81 -10.31 -35.23
CA LEU A 1132 26.79 -9.01 -34.57
C LEU A 1132 26.82 -7.84 -35.56
N ALA A 1133 27.49 -7.96 -36.71
CA ALA A 1133 27.51 -6.90 -37.73
C ALA A 1133 26.10 -6.44 -38.16
N VAL A 1134 25.20 -7.38 -38.49
CA VAL A 1134 23.80 -7.04 -38.83
C VAL A 1134 22.98 -6.69 -37.58
N SER A 1135 23.23 -7.39 -36.47
CA SER A 1135 22.47 -7.25 -35.24
C SER A 1135 22.69 -5.90 -34.53
N LEU A 1136 23.90 -5.34 -34.60
CA LEU A 1136 24.24 -4.06 -33.98
C LEU A 1136 23.60 -2.87 -34.74
N LEU A 1137 23.37 -2.99 -36.06
CA LEU A 1137 22.56 -2.02 -36.80
C LEU A 1137 21.10 -2.03 -36.32
N CYS A 1138 20.53 -3.24 -36.10
CA CYS A 1138 19.19 -3.38 -35.52
C CYS A 1138 19.13 -2.74 -34.12
N PHE A 1139 20.14 -2.97 -33.27
CA PHE A 1139 20.26 -2.36 -31.95
C PHE A 1139 20.30 -0.83 -32.01
N VAL A 1140 21.14 -0.25 -32.88
CA VAL A 1140 21.23 1.22 -33.04
C VAL A 1140 19.92 1.79 -33.57
N ARG A 1141 19.34 1.20 -34.62
CA ARG A 1141 18.06 1.64 -35.22
C ARG A 1141 16.92 1.67 -34.20
N VAL A 1142 16.82 0.67 -33.33
CA VAL A 1142 15.77 0.57 -32.30
C VAL A 1142 15.96 1.57 -31.15
N ASN A 1143 17.20 1.76 -30.69
CA ASN A 1143 17.47 2.55 -29.48
C ASN A 1143 17.76 4.04 -29.77
N ARG A 1144 17.91 4.47 -31.03
CA ARG A 1144 18.38 5.82 -31.43
C ARG A 1144 17.66 7.01 -30.79
N GLU A 1145 16.36 6.89 -30.52
CA GLU A 1145 15.56 7.98 -29.93
C GLU A 1145 15.77 8.10 -28.40
N VAL A 1146 16.17 6.99 -27.76
CA VAL A 1146 16.34 6.87 -26.29
C VAL A 1146 17.80 7.02 -25.87
N CYS A 1147 18.75 6.70 -26.75
CA CYS A 1147 20.19 6.84 -26.55
C CYS A 1147 20.82 7.85 -27.51
N LYS A 1148 20.08 8.92 -27.84
CA LYS A 1148 20.44 9.89 -28.88
C LYS A 1148 21.79 10.56 -28.64
N GLU A 1149 22.00 11.06 -27.42
CA GLU A 1149 23.23 11.77 -27.06
C GLU A 1149 24.40 10.78 -26.95
N GLU A 1150 24.16 9.62 -26.32
CA GLU A 1150 25.15 8.55 -26.21
C GLU A 1150 25.61 8.03 -27.58
N PHE A 1151 24.71 7.89 -28.55
CA PHE A 1151 25.04 7.43 -29.90
C PHE A 1151 25.76 8.50 -30.73
N ARG A 1152 25.48 9.80 -30.52
CA ARG A 1152 26.29 10.87 -31.13
C ARG A 1152 27.73 10.81 -30.63
N ASP A 1153 27.93 10.66 -29.33
CA ASP A 1153 29.25 10.65 -28.72
C ASP A 1153 30.07 9.43 -29.18
N LEU A 1154 29.43 8.26 -29.33
CA LEU A 1154 30.02 7.06 -29.94
C LEU A 1154 30.34 7.25 -31.43
N ALA A 1155 29.46 7.88 -32.22
CA ALA A 1155 29.67 8.15 -33.64
C ALA A 1155 30.86 9.10 -33.88
N LEU A 1156 31.01 10.10 -33.00
CA LEU A 1156 32.07 11.09 -33.05
C LEU A 1156 33.46 10.47 -32.86
N VAL A 1157 33.58 9.48 -31.96
CA VAL A 1157 34.84 8.77 -31.74
C VAL A 1157 35.10 7.63 -32.74
N LEU A 1158 34.05 7.04 -33.34
CA LEU A 1158 34.15 5.94 -34.30
C LEU A 1158 34.55 6.39 -35.72
N ASP A 1159 33.83 7.37 -36.28
CA ASP A 1159 33.96 7.80 -37.68
C ASP A 1159 33.90 9.32 -37.86
N ARG A 1160 33.92 10.08 -36.76
CA ARG A 1160 33.81 11.56 -36.71
C ARG A 1160 32.50 12.08 -37.33
N THR A 1161 31.40 11.39 -37.06
CA THR A 1161 30.03 11.78 -37.45
C THR A 1161 29.15 11.98 -36.22
N GLU A 1162 27.91 12.45 -36.43
CA GLU A 1162 26.86 12.47 -35.39
C GLU A 1162 25.87 11.29 -35.51
N ASP A 1163 26.11 10.38 -36.46
CA ASP A 1163 25.21 9.30 -36.85
C ASP A 1163 25.94 7.96 -36.76
N LEU A 1164 25.64 7.21 -35.70
CA LEU A 1164 26.28 5.93 -35.39
C LEU A 1164 25.91 4.84 -36.39
N GLU A 1165 24.68 4.85 -36.92
CA GLU A 1165 24.25 3.84 -37.89
C GLU A 1165 25.03 3.99 -39.20
N LYS A 1166 25.15 5.22 -39.70
CA LYS A 1166 25.99 5.53 -40.88
C LYS A 1166 27.48 5.30 -40.64
N ALA A 1167 27.97 5.50 -39.42
CA ALA A 1167 29.37 5.19 -39.06
C ALA A 1167 29.64 3.67 -39.15
N LEU A 1168 28.73 2.85 -38.62
CA LEU A 1168 28.80 1.39 -38.71
C LEU A 1168 28.67 0.89 -40.16
N GLU A 1169 27.70 1.39 -40.94
CA GLU A 1169 27.53 1.03 -42.36
C GLU A 1169 28.78 1.31 -43.22
N ARG A 1170 29.53 2.38 -42.92
CA ARG A 1170 30.82 2.68 -43.56
C ARG A 1170 31.90 1.69 -43.13
N LEU A 1171 32.10 1.54 -41.82
CA LEU A 1171 33.13 0.66 -41.27
C LEU A 1171 32.97 -0.78 -41.80
N TYR A 1172 31.76 -1.32 -41.77
CA TYR A 1172 31.46 -2.68 -42.24
C TYR A 1172 31.71 -2.85 -43.74
N ARG A 1173 31.46 -1.82 -44.55
CA ARG A 1173 31.81 -1.80 -45.97
C ARG A 1173 33.32 -1.83 -46.18
N ASP A 1174 34.07 -1.03 -45.42
CA ASP A 1174 35.53 -0.94 -45.51
C ASP A 1174 36.24 -2.26 -45.14
N VAL A 1175 35.67 -3.01 -44.18
CA VAL A 1175 36.21 -4.32 -43.75
C VAL A 1175 35.53 -5.54 -44.40
N ASN A 1176 34.55 -5.33 -45.29
CA ASN A 1176 33.79 -6.37 -46.00
C ASN A 1176 33.00 -7.32 -45.06
N LEU A 1177 32.13 -6.75 -44.23
CA LEU A 1177 31.16 -7.46 -43.39
C LEU A 1177 29.72 -7.30 -43.89
N PRO A 1178 28.85 -8.30 -43.65
CA PRO A 1178 27.45 -8.28 -44.08
C PRO A 1178 26.63 -7.22 -43.34
N THR A 1179 25.59 -6.70 -43.99
CA THR A 1179 24.68 -5.70 -43.40
C THR A 1179 23.20 -6.09 -43.50
N ARG A 1180 22.89 -7.29 -44.02
CA ARG A 1180 21.54 -7.84 -44.13
C ARG A 1180 21.48 -9.30 -43.70
N PHE A 1181 20.35 -9.76 -43.19
CA PHE A 1181 20.18 -11.15 -42.74
C PHE A 1181 20.23 -12.16 -43.91
N ARG A 1182 19.84 -11.76 -45.13
CA ARG A 1182 20.03 -12.60 -46.33
C ARG A 1182 21.51 -12.94 -46.58
N ASP A 1183 22.44 -12.01 -46.27
CA ASP A 1183 23.88 -12.18 -46.47
C ASP A 1183 24.51 -13.19 -45.47
N LEU A 1184 23.75 -13.54 -44.42
CA LEU A 1184 24.11 -14.57 -43.45
C LEU A 1184 23.61 -15.97 -43.85
N GLY A 1185 22.86 -16.09 -44.95
CA GLY A 1185 22.22 -17.34 -45.38
C GLY A 1185 20.91 -17.68 -44.65
N ILE A 1186 20.36 -16.73 -43.90
CA ILE A 1186 19.10 -16.91 -43.15
C ILE A 1186 17.91 -16.73 -44.10
N PRO A 1187 16.93 -17.66 -44.16
CA PRO A 1187 15.73 -17.51 -44.97
C PRO A 1187 14.67 -16.62 -44.28
N GLU A 1188 13.87 -15.88 -45.04
CA GLU A 1188 12.85 -14.95 -44.50
C GLU A 1188 11.88 -15.61 -43.51
N GLY A 1189 11.45 -16.85 -43.78
CA GLY A 1189 10.58 -17.62 -42.88
C GLY A 1189 11.23 -17.89 -41.51
N GLY A 1190 12.56 -17.94 -41.45
CA GLY A 1190 13.35 -18.11 -40.23
C GLY A 1190 13.33 -16.89 -39.31
N LEU A 1191 13.04 -15.69 -39.82
CA LEU A 1191 12.99 -14.46 -39.01
C LEU A 1191 11.94 -14.53 -37.90
N LYS A 1192 10.84 -15.26 -38.10
CA LYS A 1192 9.81 -15.48 -37.07
C LYS A 1192 10.33 -16.34 -35.90
N SER A 1193 11.19 -17.32 -36.19
CA SER A 1193 11.85 -18.16 -35.18
C SER A 1193 12.88 -17.34 -34.39
N LEU A 1194 13.71 -16.56 -35.08
CA LEU A 1194 14.65 -15.64 -34.45
C LEU A 1194 13.93 -14.64 -33.54
N ALA A 1195 12.88 -13.99 -34.03
CA ALA A 1195 12.13 -13.00 -33.26
C ALA A 1195 11.57 -13.54 -31.92
N PHE A 1196 11.13 -14.81 -31.91
CA PHE A 1196 10.63 -15.47 -30.71
C PHE A 1196 11.75 -15.77 -29.68
N GLU A 1197 12.91 -16.25 -30.12
CA GLU A 1197 14.05 -16.48 -29.21
C GLU A 1197 14.65 -15.19 -28.68
N VAL A 1198 14.83 -14.17 -29.53
CA VAL A 1198 15.29 -12.83 -29.13
C VAL A 1198 14.30 -12.17 -28.17
N GLY A 1199 13.00 -12.44 -28.32
CA GLY A 1199 11.94 -12.02 -27.39
C GLY A 1199 12.00 -12.68 -26.00
N LYS A 1200 12.90 -13.66 -25.80
CA LYS A 1200 13.17 -14.36 -24.53
C LYS A 1200 14.59 -14.15 -24.00
N ASP A 1201 15.50 -13.57 -24.78
CA ASP A 1201 16.91 -13.41 -24.40
C ASP A 1201 17.13 -12.29 -23.36
N ALA A 1202 17.89 -12.58 -22.30
CA ALA A 1202 18.12 -11.65 -21.19
C ALA A 1202 18.81 -10.33 -21.60
N ALA A 1203 19.60 -10.29 -22.67
CA ALA A 1203 20.21 -9.06 -23.16
C ALA A 1203 19.15 -8.11 -23.76
N ASN A 1204 18.20 -8.61 -24.55
CA ASN A 1204 17.05 -7.82 -25.00
C ASN A 1204 16.17 -7.38 -23.82
N LEU A 1205 15.97 -8.24 -22.82
CA LEU A 1205 14.94 -8.05 -21.80
C LEU A 1205 15.39 -7.26 -20.56
N ALA A 1206 16.68 -7.31 -20.20
CA ALA A 1206 17.21 -6.64 -19.01
C ALA A 1206 18.22 -5.52 -19.32
N GLY A 1207 18.96 -5.60 -20.44
CA GLY A 1207 20.03 -4.65 -20.74
C GLY A 1207 19.77 -3.69 -21.90
N ASN A 1208 18.95 -4.08 -22.88
CA ASN A 1208 18.61 -3.21 -24.00
C ASN A 1208 17.88 -1.93 -23.52
N PRO A 1209 18.26 -0.72 -23.98
CA PRO A 1209 17.60 0.52 -23.58
C PRO A 1209 16.09 0.59 -23.84
N VAL A 1210 15.61 -0.14 -24.86
CA VAL A 1210 14.18 -0.29 -25.18
C VAL A 1210 13.85 -1.79 -25.34
N PRO A 1211 13.45 -2.53 -24.29
CA PRO A 1211 13.13 -3.95 -24.41
C PRO A 1211 12.02 -4.21 -25.45
N MET A 1212 12.29 -5.10 -26.41
CA MET A 1212 11.41 -5.34 -27.56
C MET A 1212 10.63 -6.65 -27.42
N SER A 1213 9.34 -6.62 -27.77
CA SER A 1213 8.55 -7.84 -27.96
C SER A 1213 8.91 -8.54 -29.26
N ASP A 1214 8.74 -9.85 -29.28
CA ASP A 1214 8.86 -10.75 -30.44
C ASP A 1214 8.14 -10.22 -31.70
N ARG A 1215 6.95 -9.61 -31.57
CA ARG A 1215 6.32 -8.91 -32.71
C ARG A 1215 7.19 -7.77 -33.27
N LYS A 1216 7.67 -6.86 -32.42
CA LYS A 1216 8.48 -5.71 -32.86
C LYS A 1216 9.87 -6.14 -33.34
N ILE A 1217 10.39 -7.24 -32.79
CA ILE A 1217 11.63 -7.86 -33.28
C ILE A 1217 11.44 -8.37 -34.71
N LEU A 1218 10.32 -9.04 -35.01
CA LEU A 1218 10.03 -9.47 -36.38
C LEU A 1218 9.86 -8.28 -37.35
N GLU A 1219 9.34 -7.15 -36.87
CA GLU A 1219 9.23 -5.91 -37.65
C GLU A 1219 10.63 -5.36 -38.00
N ILE A 1220 11.56 -5.19 -37.03
CA ILE A 1220 12.94 -4.72 -37.31
C ILE A 1220 13.80 -5.74 -38.08
N LEU A 1221 13.65 -7.05 -37.81
CA LEU A 1221 14.37 -8.10 -38.55
C LEU A 1221 14.02 -8.09 -40.05
N LYS A 1222 12.81 -7.63 -40.41
CA LYS A 1222 12.39 -7.46 -41.82
C LYS A 1222 12.92 -6.18 -42.46
N GLU A 1223 13.18 -5.10 -41.71
CA GLU A 1223 13.87 -3.91 -42.23
C GLU A 1223 15.32 -4.23 -42.66
N PHE A 1224 15.95 -5.19 -41.97
CA PHE A 1224 17.34 -5.62 -42.20
C PHE A 1224 17.47 -6.96 -42.93
N TYR A 1225 16.40 -7.50 -43.51
CA TYR A 1225 16.47 -8.72 -44.34
C TYR A 1225 17.13 -8.44 -45.69
#